data_AF-A0A1R4HCZ3-F1
#
_entry.id   AF-A0A1R4HCZ3-F1
#
_cell.length_a   1.000
_cell.length_b   1.000
_cell.length_c   1.000
_cell.angle_alpha   90.00
_cell.angle_beta   90.00
_cell.angle_gamma   90.00
#
_symmetry.space_group_name_H-M   'P 1'
#
loop_
_entity.id
_entity.type
_entity.pdbx_description
1 polymer ?
#
loop_
_entity_poly.entity_id
_entity_poly.type
_entity_poly.pdbx_seq_one_letter_code
_entity_poly.pdbx_strand_id
1 'polypeptide(L)'
;MNDTRPDPDALLARVEREEQQRKRGRLKIFFGAAAGVGKTYAMLLAAQSLRLKGIDVVVGLVETHERQETIAVLQGLDVLPPKLVQYRGTVQREFDLDGALKRHPTLILIDELAHSNAVGCRHPKRWQDIDELLQVGIDVYTTLNVQHLESLNDDVNQVTGVQILETVPDTVFELANEIELIDLPPDDLLLRLKEGKVYIPQQAERAMQNFFRKGNLIALRELSLRLTADRVDAQIQDYRDDNAIRDIWQVGECILICIGPNPIAERLVRAGKRLATSLHAQCIVLYVETPKLQRLKPEQRDDVLRVLRFAEQLGAETVTLSGLVISDAVLNFAKSRNVSKIVLGKPNRRGWKRWLLGSVVDDLISEAHNINIYLLGSPRSKPGDLTQVKQTLKTKSSRFYYPKGPTRKWGINAGWALTSTVCSSLVAWLMSGRFELANIVMVYLLGVVFVAARFGREASVMTSVLSVLAFDFFFVNPINTFSVADAQYLVTFLIMLLVGMVISHLTSDMRAQTKVAAHRERRASVLYALSEELAVGRTLTDAAKVAARHIQAEFGGANVLLFPVDGGRMVYPLDSPLPESLRGCDLGVAQWVFDHGQIAGQGTDTLPGANAVFFPMTGYRGVIGVLALQAANLRRVFLPEQRRLLDTFINQIVQTIERVRLSDDAQQSQIRMESESLRNSLLSAISHDLRTPLASIVGAASSLVAEDGQLSPEDRHELSLTIYDEALRMSNLTNNILDMARLDAGQAQLNRQWYPLDEIIGGALTRVRKLTAGRMINTELPEGLCLVRVDAVLIEQVLINLLENACKYTPPATPIDVIAERAVHTLKISVADRGLGIPVGEEEKLFDKFYRLHREGSQSGVGLGLAICKAIVVAHGGLVGAANRPGGGAQFYFVLPMDEAPPELEAEA
;
A
#
# COMPACT_ATOMS: atom_id res chain seq x y z
N MET A 1 -22.26 -21.65 -31.47
CA MET A 1 -20.79 -21.78 -31.35
C MET A 1 -20.52 -22.21 -29.92
N ASN A 2 -19.79 -23.31 -29.72
CA ASN A 2 -19.62 -23.94 -28.40
C ASN A 2 -18.76 -23.07 -27.48
N ASP A 3 -19.34 -22.68 -26.34
CA ASP A 3 -18.79 -21.77 -25.31
C ASP A 3 -17.78 -22.48 -24.38
N THR A 4 -17.03 -23.45 -24.89
CA THR A 4 -16.18 -24.37 -24.11
C THR A 4 -14.73 -24.40 -24.60
N ARG A 5 -14.20 -23.30 -25.13
CA ARG A 5 -12.77 -23.18 -25.41
C ARG A 5 -12.09 -22.54 -24.19
N PRO A 6 -11.16 -23.23 -23.52
CA PRO A 6 -10.37 -22.61 -22.45
C PRO A 6 -9.59 -21.42 -23.01
N ASP A 7 -9.37 -20.41 -22.17
CA ASP A 7 -8.59 -19.23 -22.52
C ASP A 7 -7.14 -19.64 -22.85
N PRO A 8 -6.66 -19.39 -24.09
CA PRO A 8 -5.30 -19.76 -24.50
C PRO A 8 -4.22 -19.08 -23.66
N ASP A 9 -4.46 -17.88 -23.14
CA ASP A 9 -3.50 -17.17 -22.30
C ASP A 9 -3.39 -17.83 -20.92
N ALA A 10 -4.52 -18.30 -20.38
CA ALA A 10 -4.54 -19.08 -19.14
C ALA A 10 -3.83 -20.44 -19.28
N LEU A 11 -3.93 -21.07 -20.45
CA LEU A 11 -3.21 -22.32 -20.75
C LEU A 11 -1.70 -22.08 -20.91
N LEU A 12 -1.29 -21.00 -21.58
CA LEU A 12 0.13 -20.66 -21.74
C LEU A 12 0.77 -20.32 -20.38
N ALA A 13 0.12 -19.47 -19.59
CA ALA A 13 0.58 -19.12 -18.25
C ALA A 13 0.64 -20.32 -17.30
N ARG A 14 -0.17 -21.36 -17.55
CA ARG A 14 -0.11 -22.62 -16.83
C ARG A 14 1.11 -23.45 -17.26
N VAL A 15 1.34 -23.63 -18.56
CA VAL A 15 2.51 -24.37 -19.06
C VAL A 15 3.81 -23.72 -18.61
N GLU A 16 3.89 -22.40 -18.64
CA GLU A 16 5.07 -21.65 -18.15
C GLU A 16 5.30 -21.88 -16.65
N ARG A 17 4.23 -21.90 -15.83
CA ARG A 17 4.31 -22.23 -14.40
C ARG A 17 4.77 -23.69 -14.17
N GLU A 18 4.21 -24.64 -14.90
CA GLU A 18 4.60 -26.06 -14.82
C GLU A 18 6.06 -26.26 -15.24
N GLU A 19 6.55 -25.55 -16.26
CA GLU A 19 7.96 -25.60 -16.68
C GLU A 19 8.90 -24.99 -15.64
N GLN A 20 8.54 -23.86 -15.03
CA GLN A 20 9.31 -23.25 -13.96
C GLN A 20 9.36 -24.14 -12.71
N GLN A 21 8.23 -24.76 -12.34
CA GLN A 21 8.18 -25.71 -11.22
C GLN A 21 8.99 -26.99 -11.47
N ARG A 22 9.14 -27.44 -12.73
CA ARG A 22 9.99 -28.59 -13.07
C ARG A 22 11.49 -28.30 -13.01
N LYS A 23 11.90 -27.05 -13.22
CA LYS A 23 13.31 -26.63 -13.17
C LYS A 23 13.78 -26.33 -11.75
N ARG A 24 12.85 -26.01 -10.85
CA ARG A 24 13.11 -25.72 -9.44
C ARG A 24 13.09 -27.01 -8.62
N GLY A 25 14.02 -27.12 -7.66
CA GLY A 25 14.04 -28.19 -6.66
C GLY A 25 12.81 -28.14 -5.74
N ARG A 26 12.53 -29.25 -5.07
CA ARG A 26 11.39 -29.42 -4.17
C ARG A 26 11.77 -29.15 -2.72
N LEU A 27 10.94 -28.37 -2.05
CA LEU A 27 11.07 -28.08 -0.61
C LEU A 27 10.07 -28.93 0.18
N LYS A 28 10.59 -29.72 1.13
CA LYS A 28 9.79 -30.42 2.14
C LYS A 28 10.11 -29.88 3.53
N ILE A 29 9.07 -29.46 4.25
CA ILE A 29 9.20 -28.91 5.60
C ILE A 29 8.62 -29.90 6.61
N PHE A 30 9.44 -30.34 7.55
CA PHE A 30 9.00 -31.06 8.74
C PHE A 30 8.58 -30.02 9.79
N PHE A 31 7.28 -29.87 9.97
CA PHE A 31 6.67 -28.79 10.75
C PHE A 31 6.18 -29.29 12.11
N GLY A 32 6.22 -28.46 13.15
CA GLY A 32 5.72 -28.86 14.46
C GLY A 32 5.54 -27.71 15.45
N ALA A 33 4.81 -27.99 16.52
CA ALA A 33 4.39 -26.99 17.49
C ALA A 33 5.51 -26.41 18.36
N ALA A 34 6.57 -27.17 18.61
CA ALA A 34 7.66 -26.75 19.47
C ALA A 34 8.94 -27.55 19.19
N ALA A 35 10.05 -27.11 19.78
CA ALA A 35 11.28 -27.89 19.85
C ALA A 35 11.06 -29.18 20.66
N GLY A 36 11.73 -30.27 20.29
CA GLY A 36 11.64 -31.57 20.99
C GLY A 36 10.53 -32.52 20.51
N VAL A 37 9.65 -32.08 19.61
CA VAL A 37 8.55 -32.87 19.04
C VAL A 37 9.04 -33.99 18.09
N GLY A 38 10.31 -33.93 17.64
CA GLY A 38 10.95 -34.99 16.84
C GLY A 38 11.18 -34.66 15.36
N LYS A 39 11.04 -33.40 14.94
CA LYS A 39 11.19 -32.95 13.53
C LYS A 39 12.50 -33.40 12.88
N THR A 40 13.65 -33.11 13.50
CA THR A 40 14.98 -33.51 12.99
C THR A 40 15.10 -35.04 12.88
N TYR A 41 14.55 -35.78 13.84
CA TYR A 41 14.57 -37.24 13.83
C TYR A 41 13.71 -37.80 12.68
N ALA A 42 12.51 -37.26 12.48
CA ALA A 42 11.64 -37.63 11.35
C ALA A 42 12.28 -37.31 10.00
N MET A 43 12.91 -36.13 9.86
CA MET A 43 13.64 -35.73 8.67
C MET A 43 14.78 -36.71 8.33
N LEU A 44 15.57 -37.12 9.33
CA LEU A 44 16.66 -38.08 9.13
C LEU A 44 16.15 -39.49 8.78
N LEU A 45 15.04 -39.94 9.38
CA LEU A 45 14.42 -41.22 9.02
C LEU A 45 13.91 -41.21 7.57
N ALA A 46 13.28 -40.12 7.14
CA ALA A 46 12.85 -39.95 5.76
C ALA A 46 14.05 -39.99 4.79
N ALA A 47 15.14 -39.31 5.15
CA ALA A 47 16.39 -39.29 4.38
C ALA A 47 17.04 -40.69 4.26
N GLN A 48 17.11 -41.45 5.35
CA GLN A 48 17.63 -42.83 5.34
C GLN A 48 16.80 -43.74 4.42
N SER A 49 15.47 -43.61 4.44
CA SER A 49 14.57 -44.36 3.54
C SER A 49 14.85 -44.05 2.06
N LEU A 50 15.12 -42.79 1.72
CA LEU A 50 15.46 -42.39 0.34
C LEU A 50 16.86 -42.87 -0.07
N ARG A 51 17.82 -42.84 0.85
CA ARG A 51 19.16 -43.38 0.59
C ARG A 51 19.15 -44.89 0.35
N LEU A 52 18.36 -45.64 1.12
CA LEU A 52 18.16 -47.08 0.88
C LEU A 52 17.54 -47.37 -0.50
N LYS A 53 16.82 -46.41 -1.08
CA LYS A 53 16.31 -46.46 -2.46
C LYS A 53 17.32 -46.01 -3.51
N GLY A 54 18.55 -45.67 -3.11
CA GLY A 54 19.65 -45.26 -4.00
C GLY A 54 19.64 -43.79 -4.40
N ILE A 55 18.88 -42.93 -3.71
CA ILE A 55 18.89 -41.48 -3.95
C ILE A 55 20.14 -40.86 -3.33
N ASP A 56 20.78 -39.91 -4.03
CA ASP A 56 21.94 -39.17 -3.53
C ASP A 56 21.50 -38.13 -2.48
N VAL A 57 21.70 -38.48 -1.21
CA VAL A 57 21.30 -37.67 -0.05
C VAL A 57 22.52 -37.18 0.70
N VAL A 58 22.64 -35.86 0.87
CA VAL A 58 23.72 -35.20 1.60
C VAL A 58 23.16 -34.45 2.79
N VAL A 59 23.85 -34.51 3.93
CA VAL A 59 23.55 -33.73 5.11
C VAL A 59 24.34 -32.44 5.04
N GLY A 60 23.65 -31.30 4.85
CA GLY A 60 24.26 -29.98 4.86
C GLY A 60 24.55 -29.51 6.27
N LEU A 61 23.51 -29.46 7.10
CA LEU A 61 23.60 -29.06 8.50
C LEU A 61 22.49 -29.73 9.29
N VAL A 62 22.85 -30.42 10.38
CA VAL A 62 21.90 -31.04 11.31
C VAL A 62 22.36 -30.83 12.74
N GLU A 63 21.46 -30.32 13.58
CA GLU A 63 21.74 -30.10 14.99
C GLU A 63 21.32 -31.30 15.85
N THR A 64 22.29 -32.14 16.19
CA THR A 64 22.00 -33.37 16.96
C THR A 64 21.76 -33.13 18.45
N HIS A 65 22.18 -31.98 19.01
CA HIS A 65 22.04 -31.65 20.44
C HIS A 65 22.51 -32.78 21.39
N GLU A 66 23.57 -33.51 21.01
CA GLU A 66 24.11 -34.68 21.72
C GLU A 66 23.12 -35.86 21.91
N ARG A 67 22.02 -35.90 21.15
CA ARG A 67 21.01 -36.95 21.24
C ARG A 67 21.52 -38.24 20.57
N GLN A 68 21.79 -39.28 21.38
CA GLN A 68 22.30 -40.57 20.88
C GLN A 68 21.40 -41.21 19.82
N GLU A 69 20.07 -41.12 19.96
CA GLU A 69 19.11 -41.64 18.98
C GLU A 69 19.25 -40.94 17.62
N THR A 70 19.37 -39.60 17.61
CA THR A 70 19.55 -38.81 16.38
C THR A 70 20.92 -39.07 15.75
N ILE A 71 21.98 -39.18 16.57
CA ILE A 71 23.34 -39.50 16.12
C ILE A 71 23.37 -40.88 15.45
N ALA A 72 22.65 -41.87 16.00
CA ALA A 72 22.57 -43.20 15.40
C ALA A 72 21.89 -43.19 14.02
N VAL A 73 20.84 -42.38 13.82
CA VAL A 73 20.19 -42.26 12.50
C VAL A 73 21.04 -41.46 11.51
N LEU A 74 21.84 -40.50 11.99
CA LEU A 74 22.79 -39.75 11.17
C LEU A 74 23.94 -40.64 10.65
N GLN A 75 24.31 -41.69 11.40
CA GLN A 75 25.39 -42.60 11.00
C GLN A 75 25.12 -43.21 9.62
N GLY A 76 26.15 -43.12 8.79
CA GLY A 76 26.12 -43.60 7.42
C GLY A 76 25.81 -42.51 6.41
N LEU A 77 25.03 -41.47 6.68
CA LEU A 77 24.73 -40.42 5.70
C LEU A 77 25.99 -39.60 5.36
N ASP A 78 26.09 -39.12 4.11
CA ASP A 78 27.21 -38.29 3.68
C ASP A 78 27.03 -36.87 4.25
N VAL A 79 27.96 -36.39 5.07
CA VAL A 79 27.86 -35.09 5.76
C VAL A 79 28.84 -34.09 5.16
N LEU A 80 28.35 -32.92 4.76
CA LEU A 80 29.20 -31.80 4.33
C LEU A 80 29.96 -31.21 5.52
N PRO A 81 31.25 -30.87 5.36
CA PRO A 81 32.00 -30.21 6.42
C PRO A 81 31.41 -28.81 6.69
N PRO A 82 31.16 -28.44 7.96
CA PRO A 82 30.61 -27.12 8.28
C PRO A 82 31.64 -26.00 8.03
N LYS A 83 31.15 -24.84 7.61
CA LYS A 83 31.95 -23.61 7.47
C LYS A 83 32.21 -23.02 8.85
N LEU A 84 33.48 -22.83 9.21
CA LEU A 84 33.86 -22.25 10.50
C LEU A 84 33.99 -20.73 10.38
N VAL A 85 33.13 -19.99 11.07
CA VAL A 85 33.11 -18.52 11.07
C VAL A 85 33.52 -18.01 12.46
N GLN A 86 34.52 -17.11 12.52
CA GLN A 86 34.91 -16.46 13.77
C GLN A 86 34.01 -15.26 14.04
N TYR A 87 33.26 -15.32 15.14
CA TYR A 87 32.38 -14.21 15.55
C TYR A 87 32.50 -13.96 17.06
N ARG A 88 32.83 -12.72 17.44
CA ARG A 88 32.95 -12.26 18.84
C ARG A 88 33.79 -13.17 19.76
N GLY A 89 34.88 -13.74 19.24
CA GLY A 89 35.77 -14.62 20.01
C GLY A 89 35.31 -16.08 20.15
N THR A 90 34.17 -16.45 19.55
CA THR A 90 33.67 -17.83 19.44
C THR A 90 33.69 -18.30 17.98
N VAL A 91 34.02 -19.58 17.77
CA VAL A 91 33.95 -20.22 16.44
C VAL A 91 32.57 -20.82 16.26
N GLN A 92 31.79 -20.27 15.34
CA GLN A 92 30.47 -20.78 14.98
C GLN A 92 30.58 -21.74 13.80
N ARG A 93 29.78 -22.82 13.81
CA ARG A 93 29.67 -23.80 12.74
C ARG A 93 28.44 -23.46 11.91
N GLU A 94 28.65 -23.03 10.67
CA GLU A 94 27.58 -22.65 9.74
C GLU A 94 27.52 -23.59 8.54
N PHE A 95 26.40 -23.54 7.81
CA PHE A 95 26.20 -24.31 6.59
C PHE A 95 27.10 -23.80 5.45
N ASP A 96 27.79 -24.72 4.76
CA ASP A 96 28.62 -24.39 3.58
C ASP A 96 27.80 -24.48 2.29
N LEU A 97 27.11 -23.37 1.95
CA LEU A 97 26.31 -23.25 0.73
C LEU A 97 27.13 -23.45 -0.55
N ASP A 98 28.34 -22.89 -0.62
CA ASP A 98 29.20 -22.98 -1.81
C ASP A 98 29.67 -24.43 -2.02
N GLY A 99 29.99 -25.13 -0.93
CA GLY A 99 30.28 -26.57 -0.94
C GLY A 99 29.09 -27.41 -1.41
N ALA A 100 27.89 -27.09 -0.96
CA ALA A 100 26.65 -27.77 -1.38
C ALA A 100 26.35 -27.56 -2.87
N LEU A 101 26.44 -26.33 -3.37
CA LEU A 101 26.23 -26.00 -4.79
C LEU A 101 27.25 -26.70 -5.69
N LYS A 102 28.51 -26.81 -5.25
CA LYS A 102 29.55 -27.53 -6.00
C LYS A 102 29.35 -29.04 -6.01
N ARG A 103 28.81 -29.61 -4.93
CA ARG A 103 28.52 -31.05 -4.82
C ARG A 103 27.27 -31.46 -5.60
N HIS A 104 26.30 -30.54 -5.75
CA HIS A 104 25.04 -30.71 -6.47
C HIS A 104 24.35 -32.06 -6.18
N PRO A 105 23.96 -32.33 -4.90
CA PRO A 105 23.25 -33.56 -4.55
C PRO A 105 21.81 -33.55 -5.08
N THR A 106 21.18 -34.72 -5.18
CA THR A 106 19.73 -34.78 -5.49
C THR A 106 18.90 -34.21 -4.34
N LEU A 107 19.25 -34.56 -3.10
CA LEU A 107 18.60 -34.10 -1.88
C LEU A 107 19.63 -33.62 -0.86
N ILE A 108 19.39 -32.47 -0.24
CA ILE A 108 20.16 -31.97 0.89
C ILE A 108 19.30 -31.74 2.14
N LEU A 109 19.81 -32.14 3.31
CA LEU A 109 19.16 -31.92 4.60
C LEU A 109 19.74 -30.69 5.28
N ILE A 110 18.87 -29.74 5.65
CA ILE A 110 19.27 -28.48 6.30
C ILE A 110 18.30 -28.21 7.46
N ASP A 111 18.76 -28.37 8.68
CA ASP A 111 17.95 -28.14 9.88
C ASP A 111 17.78 -26.62 10.20
N GLU A 112 16.73 -26.30 10.96
CA GLU A 112 16.40 -24.96 11.46
C GLU A 112 16.26 -23.87 10.38
N LEU A 113 15.20 -23.96 9.57
CA LEU A 113 14.90 -23.01 8.49
C LEU A 113 14.93 -21.53 8.91
N ALA A 114 14.58 -21.24 10.17
CA ALA A 114 14.48 -19.89 10.73
C ALA A 114 15.79 -19.24 11.18
N HIS A 115 16.88 -20.02 11.20
CA HIS A 115 18.16 -19.57 11.72
C HIS A 115 18.69 -18.31 11.03
N SER A 116 19.32 -17.44 11.82
CA SER A 116 20.02 -16.25 11.32
C SER A 116 21.50 -16.56 11.14
N ASN A 117 21.97 -16.56 9.89
CA ASN A 117 23.35 -16.92 9.58
C ASN A 117 24.36 -15.93 10.20
N ALA A 118 25.53 -16.42 10.60
CA ALA A 118 26.60 -15.59 11.12
C ALA A 118 27.05 -14.47 10.15
N VAL A 119 27.47 -13.34 10.72
CA VAL A 119 27.97 -12.17 9.96
C VAL A 119 29.19 -12.58 9.13
N GLY A 120 29.11 -12.44 7.80
CA GLY A 120 30.13 -12.88 6.85
C GLY A 120 29.70 -14.07 5.97
N CYS A 121 28.54 -14.67 6.23
CA CYS A 121 27.88 -15.62 5.31
C CYS A 121 27.26 -14.88 4.12
N ARG A 122 27.01 -15.61 3.01
CA ARG A 122 26.50 -15.04 1.75
C ARG A 122 25.12 -14.41 1.92
N HIS A 123 24.23 -15.07 2.66
CA HIS A 123 22.90 -14.56 3.00
C HIS A 123 22.73 -14.40 4.51
N PRO A 124 21.93 -13.40 4.96
CA PRO A 124 21.63 -13.21 6.38
C PRO A 124 20.71 -14.27 6.99
N LYS A 125 19.89 -14.97 6.19
CA LYS A 125 18.91 -15.95 6.68
C LYS A 125 19.05 -17.29 5.96
N ARG A 126 18.92 -18.39 6.71
CA ARG A 126 19.08 -19.76 6.17
C ARG A 126 18.06 -20.13 5.10
N TRP A 127 16.83 -19.61 5.19
CA TRP A 127 15.82 -19.82 4.15
C TRP A 127 16.23 -19.24 2.78
N GLN A 128 17.11 -18.23 2.74
CA GLN A 128 17.65 -17.67 1.50
C GLN A 128 18.71 -18.58 0.88
N ASP A 129 19.52 -19.25 1.69
CA ASP A 129 20.44 -20.30 1.21
C ASP A 129 19.67 -21.47 0.60
N ILE A 130 18.56 -21.86 1.24
CA ILE A 130 17.65 -22.89 0.75
C ILE A 130 16.99 -22.46 -0.55
N ASP A 131 16.54 -21.20 -0.67
CA ASP A 131 15.96 -20.69 -1.92
C ASP A 131 16.96 -20.76 -3.09
N GLU A 132 18.24 -20.43 -2.86
CA GLU A 132 19.29 -20.57 -3.90
C GLU A 132 19.48 -22.04 -4.32
N LEU A 133 19.50 -22.99 -3.38
CA LEU A 133 19.59 -24.42 -3.69
C LEU A 133 18.41 -24.90 -4.53
N LEU A 134 17.19 -24.47 -4.18
CA LEU A 134 15.98 -24.82 -4.93
C LEU A 134 16.02 -24.23 -6.35
N GLN A 135 16.52 -23.00 -6.54
CA GLN A 135 16.64 -22.38 -7.87
C GLN A 135 17.58 -23.14 -8.80
N VAL A 136 18.60 -23.82 -8.27
CA VAL A 136 19.58 -24.64 -9.03
C VAL A 136 19.11 -26.10 -9.19
N GLY A 137 17.91 -26.43 -8.72
CA GLY A 137 17.27 -27.73 -8.91
C GLY A 137 17.63 -28.79 -7.86
N ILE A 138 18.16 -28.40 -6.70
CA ILE A 138 18.47 -29.32 -5.59
C ILE A 138 17.25 -29.42 -4.66
N ASP A 139 16.80 -30.63 -4.34
CA ASP A 139 15.70 -30.81 -3.37
C ASP A 139 16.21 -30.57 -1.95
N VAL A 140 15.37 -29.96 -1.10
CA VAL A 140 15.74 -29.62 0.28
C VAL A 140 14.72 -30.14 1.27
N TYR A 141 15.20 -30.87 2.28
CA TYR A 141 14.42 -31.23 3.47
C TYR A 141 14.89 -30.36 4.63
N THR A 142 13.94 -29.71 5.31
CA THR A 142 14.23 -28.80 6.42
C THR A 142 13.23 -28.92 7.55
N THR A 143 13.52 -28.34 8.72
CA THR A 143 12.61 -28.31 9.85
C THR A 143 12.22 -26.88 10.23
N LEU A 144 10.99 -26.73 10.69
CA LEU A 144 10.43 -25.44 11.12
C LEU A 144 9.51 -25.65 12.33
N ASN A 145 9.53 -24.71 13.27
CA ASN A 145 8.50 -24.64 14.32
C ASN A 145 7.48 -23.54 14.00
N VAL A 146 6.23 -23.73 14.43
CA VAL A 146 5.15 -22.73 14.29
C VAL A 146 5.55 -21.34 14.79
N GLN A 147 6.36 -21.30 15.85
CA GLN A 147 6.76 -20.06 16.49
C GLN A 147 7.68 -19.16 15.65
N HIS A 148 8.28 -19.71 14.59
CA HIS A 148 9.19 -18.98 13.73
C HIS A 148 8.50 -18.39 12.49
N LEU A 149 7.19 -18.59 12.32
CA LEU A 149 6.45 -17.92 11.26
C LEU A 149 6.22 -16.46 11.66
N GLU A 150 6.53 -15.54 10.74
CA GLU A 150 6.51 -14.11 11.00
C GLU A 150 5.11 -13.60 11.38
N SER A 151 4.06 -14.04 10.66
CA SER A 151 2.67 -13.66 10.93
C SER A 151 2.16 -14.03 12.32
N LEU A 152 2.75 -15.03 12.97
CA LEU A 152 2.30 -15.58 14.26
C LEU A 152 3.10 -15.06 15.45
N ASN A 153 4.08 -14.19 15.23
CA ASN A 153 4.99 -13.77 16.30
C ASN A 153 4.22 -13.07 17.45
N ASP A 154 3.21 -12.26 17.11
CA ASP A 154 2.36 -11.58 18.10
C ASP A 154 1.48 -12.56 18.88
N ASP A 155 0.84 -13.50 18.18
CA ASP A 155 -0.01 -14.54 18.81
C ASP A 155 0.82 -15.43 19.74
N VAL A 156 2.02 -15.82 19.30
CA VAL A 156 2.94 -16.65 20.07
C VAL A 156 3.49 -15.90 21.27
N ASN A 157 3.81 -14.61 21.14
CA ASN A 157 4.24 -13.78 22.26
C ASN A 157 3.11 -13.60 23.28
N GLN A 158 1.86 -13.43 22.85
CA GLN A 158 0.71 -13.36 23.75
C GLN A 158 0.50 -14.66 24.55
N VAL A 159 0.74 -15.81 23.92
CA VAL A 159 0.62 -17.13 24.56
C VAL A 159 1.81 -17.44 25.46
N THR A 160 3.04 -17.20 25.00
CA THR A 160 4.27 -17.69 25.64
C THR A 160 4.99 -16.64 26.50
N GLY A 161 4.72 -15.36 26.28
CA GLY A 161 5.42 -14.23 26.92
C GLY A 161 6.86 -14.03 26.44
N VAL A 162 7.28 -14.70 25.36
CA VAL A 162 8.64 -14.66 24.82
C VAL A 162 8.59 -14.12 23.39
N GLN A 163 9.38 -13.10 23.09
CA GLN A 163 9.57 -12.59 21.74
C GLN A 163 10.56 -13.45 20.96
N ILE A 164 10.22 -13.78 19.72
CA ILE A 164 11.03 -14.62 18.84
C ILE A 164 11.67 -13.73 17.79
N LEU A 165 13.02 -13.68 17.81
CA LEU A 165 13.81 -12.84 16.90
C LEU A 165 14.12 -13.55 15.58
N GLU A 166 14.10 -14.88 15.60
CA GLU A 166 14.38 -15.71 14.43
C GLU A 166 13.07 -16.11 13.75
N THR A 167 12.76 -15.40 12.67
CA THR A 167 11.53 -15.60 11.89
C THR A 167 11.81 -15.94 10.43
N VAL A 168 10.80 -16.57 9.81
CA VAL A 168 10.70 -16.92 8.40
C VAL A 168 9.43 -16.28 7.85
N PRO A 169 9.48 -15.61 6.69
CA PRO A 169 8.28 -15.10 6.02
C PRO A 169 7.33 -16.25 5.67
N ASP A 170 6.03 -16.04 5.86
CA ASP A 170 4.98 -17.02 5.57
C ASP A 170 5.02 -17.53 4.12
N THR A 171 5.43 -16.68 3.18
CA THR A 171 5.58 -17.05 1.77
C THR A 171 6.52 -18.23 1.55
N VAL A 172 7.57 -18.39 2.36
CA VAL A 172 8.49 -19.54 2.26
C VAL A 172 7.78 -20.83 2.67
N PHE A 173 6.93 -20.76 3.69
CA PHE A 173 6.12 -21.88 4.16
C PHE A 173 5.03 -22.25 3.13
N GLU A 174 4.37 -21.25 2.55
CA GLU A 174 3.35 -21.44 1.50
C GLU A 174 3.92 -22.04 0.21
N LEU A 175 5.13 -21.62 -0.18
CA LEU A 175 5.83 -22.14 -1.37
C LEU A 175 6.37 -23.56 -1.20
N ALA A 176 6.32 -24.15 0.00
CA ALA A 176 6.74 -25.52 0.22
C ALA A 176 5.86 -26.51 -0.58
N ASN A 177 6.51 -27.49 -1.21
CA ASN A 177 5.83 -28.52 -1.98
C ASN A 177 5.13 -29.53 -1.06
N GLU A 178 5.74 -29.84 0.08
CA GLU A 178 5.21 -30.79 1.05
C GLU A 178 5.47 -30.30 2.47
N ILE A 179 4.44 -30.38 3.31
CA ILE A 179 4.55 -30.06 4.74
C ILE A 179 4.13 -31.29 5.52
N GLU A 180 5.06 -31.85 6.29
CA GLU A 180 4.83 -33.00 7.14
C GLU A 180 4.71 -32.54 8.59
N LEU A 181 3.48 -32.57 9.12
CA LEU A 181 3.23 -32.21 10.51
C LEU A 181 3.69 -33.32 11.44
N ILE A 182 4.70 -33.02 12.26
CA ILE A 182 5.15 -33.85 13.37
C ILE A 182 4.48 -33.35 14.63
N ASP A 183 3.52 -34.13 15.12
CA ASP A 183 2.72 -33.80 16.31
C ASP A 183 3.05 -34.74 17.47
N LEU A 184 3.19 -34.17 18.67
CA LEU A 184 3.40 -34.91 19.91
C LEU A 184 2.49 -34.29 20.99
N PRO A 185 1.71 -35.08 21.73
CA PRO A 185 0.88 -34.56 22.81
C PRO A 185 1.70 -33.72 23.82
N PRO A 186 1.14 -32.63 24.37
CA PRO A 186 1.85 -31.76 25.31
C PRO A 186 2.41 -32.50 26.53
N ASP A 187 1.67 -33.47 27.06
CA ASP A 187 2.10 -34.26 28.22
C ASP A 187 3.33 -35.12 27.91
N ASP A 188 3.39 -35.70 26.71
CA ASP A 188 4.53 -36.51 26.25
C ASP A 188 5.75 -35.62 25.95
N LEU A 189 5.54 -34.43 25.39
CA LEU A 189 6.63 -33.46 25.18
C LEU A 189 7.24 -33.00 26.51
N LEU A 190 6.41 -32.74 27.52
CA LEU A 190 6.87 -32.40 28.87
C LEU A 190 7.60 -33.57 29.53
N LEU A 191 7.17 -34.81 29.30
CA LEU A 191 7.86 -36.00 29.78
C LEU A 191 9.26 -36.11 29.13
N ARG A 192 9.36 -35.96 27.80
CA ARG A 192 10.64 -35.97 27.08
C ARG A 192 11.57 -34.86 27.56
N LEU A 193 11.05 -33.69 27.90
CA LEU A 193 11.83 -32.59 28.47
C LEU A 193 12.38 -32.95 29.87
N LYS A 194 11.55 -33.56 30.74
CA LYS A 194 11.97 -34.03 32.08
C LYS A 194 13.01 -35.15 32.02
N GLU A 195 12.92 -36.01 31.01
CA GLU A 195 13.90 -37.07 30.74
C GLU A 195 15.22 -36.55 30.14
N GLY A 196 15.36 -35.23 29.94
CA GLY A 196 16.57 -34.63 29.36
C GLY A 196 16.73 -34.85 27.85
N LYS A 197 15.67 -35.29 27.16
CA LYS A 197 15.70 -35.60 25.72
C LYS A 197 15.57 -34.36 24.82
N VAL A 198 15.26 -33.19 25.40
CA VAL A 198 15.02 -31.92 24.65
C VAL A 198 16.08 -30.86 24.96
N TYR A 199 16.42 -30.63 26.24
CA TYR A 199 17.46 -29.69 26.71
C TYR A 199 18.37 -30.33 27.77
N ILE A 200 19.57 -29.77 27.96
CA ILE A 200 20.50 -30.11 29.04
C ILE A 200 19.81 -29.83 30.41
N PRO A 201 19.96 -30.68 31.45
CA PRO A 201 19.15 -30.62 32.67
C PRO A 201 19.06 -29.25 33.36
N GLN A 202 20.13 -28.45 33.35
CA GLN A 202 20.15 -27.11 33.96
C GLN A 202 19.34 -26.06 33.17
N GLN A 203 19.17 -26.23 31.86
CA GLN A 203 18.36 -25.34 31.02
C GLN A 203 16.89 -25.78 30.96
N ALA A 204 16.62 -27.08 31.17
CA ALA A 204 15.27 -27.65 31.13
C ALA A 204 14.33 -27.07 32.20
N GLU A 205 14.80 -26.84 33.44
CA GLU A 205 13.98 -26.27 34.51
C GLU A 205 13.51 -24.84 34.21
N ARG A 206 14.39 -23.99 33.67
CA ARG A 206 14.03 -22.62 33.26
C ARG A 206 13.10 -22.61 32.05
N ALA A 207 13.31 -23.51 31.10
CA ALA A 207 12.45 -23.67 29.93
C ALA A 207 11.03 -24.12 30.30
N MET A 208 10.88 -25.00 31.32
CA MET A 208 9.59 -25.43 31.87
C MET A 208 8.82 -24.32 32.56
N GLN A 209 9.50 -23.39 33.22
CA GLN A 209 8.85 -22.29 33.94
C GLN A 209 8.27 -21.22 33.00
N ASN A 210 8.74 -21.11 31.76
CA ASN A 210 8.30 -20.09 30.80
C ASN A 210 7.62 -20.71 29.57
N PHE A 211 8.41 -21.13 28.57
CA PHE A 211 7.92 -21.52 27.25
C PHE A 211 7.17 -22.87 27.25
N PHE A 212 7.70 -23.88 27.95
CA PHE A 212 7.14 -25.24 28.00
C PHE A 212 6.10 -25.41 29.11
N ARG A 213 5.10 -24.53 29.18
CA ARG A 213 3.90 -24.73 30.01
C ARG A 213 2.84 -25.49 29.23
N LYS A 214 2.07 -26.35 29.90
CA LYS A 214 1.02 -27.17 29.26
C LYS A 214 0.03 -26.32 28.44
N GLY A 215 -0.41 -25.18 28.97
CA GLY A 215 -1.31 -24.26 28.25
C GLY A 215 -0.69 -23.71 26.96
N ASN A 216 0.56 -23.27 27.02
CA ASN A 216 1.30 -22.75 25.87
C ASN A 216 1.44 -23.82 24.78
N LEU A 217 1.81 -25.04 25.17
CA LEU A 217 1.97 -26.16 24.23
C LEU A 217 0.65 -26.57 23.57
N ILE A 218 -0.49 -26.48 24.26
CA ILE A 218 -1.81 -26.72 23.67
C ILE A 218 -2.11 -25.67 22.60
N ALA A 219 -1.87 -24.40 22.89
CA ALA A 219 -2.11 -23.30 21.95
C ALA A 219 -1.20 -23.40 20.71
N LEU A 220 0.11 -23.65 20.91
CA LEU A 220 1.04 -23.84 19.79
C LEU A 220 0.67 -25.07 18.93
N ARG A 221 0.17 -26.13 19.55
CA ARG A 221 -0.34 -27.32 18.84
C ARG A 221 -1.59 -27.00 18.01
N GLU A 222 -2.53 -26.26 18.57
CA GLU A 222 -3.73 -25.80 17.84
C GLU A 222 -3.35 -24.95 16.62
N LEU A 223 -2.46 -23.97 16.80
CA LEU A 223 -1.96 -23.14 15.70
C LEU A 223 -1.31 -23.98 14.60
N SER A 224 -0.46 -24.95 14.99
CA SER A 224 0.22 -25.83 14.03
C SER A 224 -0.75 -26.69 13.22
N LEU A 225 -1.78 -27.23 13.88
CA LEU A 225 -2.81 -28.05 13.23
C LEU A 225 -3.66 -27.22 12.27
N ARG A 226 -4.07 -26.00 12.67
CA ARG A 226 -4.83 -25.08 11.82
C ARG A 226 -4.05 -24.72 10.56
N LEU A 227 -2.80 -24.30 10.69
CA LEU A 227 -1.98 -23.90 9.54
C LEU A 227 -1.72 -25.05 8.57
N THR A 228 -1.53 -26.26 9.11
CA THR A 228 -1.39 -27.46 8.27
C THR A 228 -2.68 -27.74 7.52
N ALA A 229 -3.85 -27.60 8.18
CA ALA A 229 -5.15 -27.76 7.53
C ALA A 229 -5.38 -26.72 6.42
N ASP A 230 -5.08 -25.44 6.70
CA ASP A 230 -5.20 -24.35 5.73
C ASP A 230 -4.32 -24.61 4.49
N ARG A 231 -3.10 -25.15 4.68
CA ARG A 231 -2.23 -25.54 3.57
C ARG A 231 -2.81 -26.70 2.76
N VAL A 232 -3.35 -27.72 3.42
CA VAL A 232 -3.98 -28.86 2.73
C VAL A 232 -5.16 -28.38 1.89
N ASP A 233 -5.98 -27.46 2.39
CA ASP A 233 -7.09 -26.87 1.65
C ASP A 233 -6.62 -26.09 0.41
N ALA A 234 -5.52 -25.33 0.52
CA ALA A 234 -4.90 -24.65 -0.61
C ALA A 234 -4.36 -25.64 -1.67
N GLN A 235 -3.69 -26.73 -1.25
CA GLN A 235 -3.21 -27.76 -2.17
C GLN A 235 -4.34 -28.48 -2.91
N ILE A 236 -5.49 -28.68 -2.25
CA ILE A 236 -6.68 -29.23 -2.88
C ILE A 236 -7.21 -28.27 -3.96
N GLN A 237 -7.15 -26.95 -3.74
CA GLN A 237 -7.53 -25.96 -4.76
C GLN A 237 -6.58 -25.98 -5.96
N ASP A 238 -5.27 -25.92 -5.73
CA ASP A 238 -4.25 -25.97 -6.80
C ASP A 238 -4.38 -27.24 -7.66
N TYR A 239 -4.53 -28.40 -7.01
CA TYR A 239 -4.72 -29.68 -7.71
C TYR A 239 -5.99 -29.71 -8.58
N ARG A 240 -7.06 -29.01 -8.18
CA ARG A 240 -8.32 -28.94 -8.94
C ARG A 240 -8.19 -28.02 -10.17
N ASP A 241 -7.56 -26.87 -10.00
CA ASP A 241 -7.30 -25.93 -11.09
C ASP A 241 -6.41 -26.59 -12.16
N ASP A 242 -5.43 -27.38 -11.74
CA ASP A 242 -4.54 -28.11 -12.63
C ASP A 242 -5.21 -29.32 -13.31
N ASN A 243 -6.09 -30.06 -12.64
CA ASN A 243 -6.69 -31.26 -13.25
C ASN A 243 -8.06 -31.03 -13.91
N ALA A 244 -8.54 -29.77 -13.96
CA ALA A 244 -9.85 -29.41 -14.50
C ALA A 244 -11.01 -30.29 -13.97
N ILE A 245 -10.89 -30.74 -12.72
CA ILE A 245 -11.86 -31.64 -12.07
C ILE A 245 -13.05 -30.79 -11.64
N ARG A 246 -14.17 -30.94 -12.36
CA ARG A 246 -15.40 -30.15 -12.16
C ARG A 246 -16.21 -30.55 -10.92
N ASP A 247 -15.93 -31.72 -10.33
CA ASP A 247 -16.67 -32.21 -9.17
C ASP A 247 -16.19 -31.55 -7.87
N ILE A 248 -17.15 -31.26 -6.99
CA ILE A 248 -16.94 -30.63 -5.69
C ILE A 248 -16.40 -31.68 -4.72
N TRP A 249 -15.20 -31.49 -4.18
CA TRP A 249 -14.72 -32.24 -3.02
C TRP A 249 -15.28 -31.58 -1.75
N GLN A 250 -16.05 -32.33 -0.97
CA GLN A 250 -16.66 -31.86 0.27
C GLN A 250 -15.63 -31.92 1.41
N VAL A 251 -14.73 -30.95 1.47
CA VAL A 251 -13.88 -30.71 2.65
C VAL A 251 -14.42 -29.44 3.30
N GLY A 252 -15.38 -29.63 4.23
CA GLY A 252 -16.09 -28.54 4.90
C GLY A 252 -17.53 -28.33 4.42
N GLU A 253 -18.41 -27.98 5.36
CA GLU A 253 -19.82 -27.67 5.08
C GLU A 253 -19.95 -26.15 4.82
N CYS A 254 -20.49 -25.78 3.66
CA CYS A 254 -20.82 -24.40 3.30
C CYS A 254 -22.29 -24.30 2.88
N ILE A 255 -23.03 -23.39 3.52
CA ILE A 255 -24.49 -23.24 3.35
C ILE A 255 -24.81 -21.90 2.69
N LEU A 256 -25.52 -21.96 1.57
CA LEU A 256 -26.01 -20.81 0.82
C LEU A 256 -27.51 -20.63 1.05
N ILE A 257 -27.91 -19.48 1.61
CA ILE A 257 -29.31 -19.12 1.85
C ILE A 257 -29.73 -18.12 0.78
N CYS A 258 -30.61 -18.54 -0.13
CA CYS A 258 -31.09 -17.67 -1.20
C CYS A 258 -32.35 -16.93 -0.75
N ILE A 259 -32.29 -15.60 -0.75
CA ILE A 259 -33.41 -14.72 -0.38
C ILE A 259 -33.96 -13.99 -1.61
N GLY A 260 -35.24 -13.61 -1.53
CA GLY A 260 -35.91 -12.78 -2.53
C GLY A 260 -36.88 -11.80 -1.87
N PRO A 261 -37.60 -10.98 -2.64
CA PRO A 261 -38.54 -9.97 -2.12
C PRO A 261 -39.84 -10.64 -1.62
N ASN A 262 -39.72 -11.51 -0.63
CA ASN A 262 -40.81 -12.27 -0.06
C ASN A 262 -40.81 -12.15 1.48
N PRO A 263 -41.98 -12.25 2.12
CA PRO A 263 -42.10 -12.14 3.57
C PRO A 263 -41.49 -13.33 4.35
N ILE A 264 -40.96 -14.34 3.63
CA ILE A 264 -40.35 -15.55 4.23
C ILE A 264 -38.82 -15.35 4.39
N ALA A 265 -38.24 -14.30 3.77
CA ALA A 265 -36.80 -14.09 3.68
C ALA A 265 -36.11 -14.05 5.06
N GLU A 266 -36.62 -13.31 6.05
CA GLU A 266 -36.05 -13.31 7.40
C GLU A 266 -36.08 -14.70 8.05
N ARG A 267 -37.15 -15.46 7.85
CA ARG A 267 -37.29 -16.80 8.40
C ARG A 267 -36.33 -17.79 7.73
N LEU A 268 -36.07 -17.63 6.43
CA LEU A 268 -35.04 -18.39 5.70
C LEU A 268 -33.66 -18.13 6.29
N VAL A 269 -33.32 -16.86 6.53
CA VAL A 269 -32.04 -16.48 7.16
C VAL A 269 -31.90 -17.12 8.54
N ARG A 270 -32.92 -17.01 9.42
CA ARG A 270 -32.87 -17.62 10.76
C ARG A 270 -32.73 -19.14 10.70
N ALA A 271 -33.49 -19.80 9.84
CA ALA A 271 -33.47 -21.25 9.74
C ALA A 271 -32.18 -21.77 9.12
N GLY A 272 -31.67 -21.12 8.06
CA GLY A 272 -30.40 -21.47 7.45
C GLY A 272 -29.21 -21.17 8.36
N LYS A 273 -29.22 -20.07 9.13
CA LYS A 273 -28.16 -19.81 10.12
C LYS A 273 -28.14 -20.86 11.22
N ARG A 274 -29.29 -21.30 11.73
CA ARG A 274 -29.35 -22.41 12.70
C ARG A 274 -28.78 -23.70 12.12
N LEU A 275 -29.10 -24.00 10.87
CA LEU A 275 -28.54 -25.16 10.17
C LEU A 275 -27.01 -25.05 10.04
N ALA A 276 -26.51 -23.86 9.67
CA ALA A 276 -25.08 -23.61 9.57
C ALA A 276 -24.36 -23.77 10.91
N THR A 277 -24.91 -23.21 11.98
CA THR A 277 -24.38 -23.37 13.35
C THR A 277 -24.35 -24.83 13.79
N SER A 278 -25.38 -25.63 13.47
CA SER A 278 -25.41 -27.05 13.83
C SER A 278 -24.39 -27.91 13.07
N LEU A 279 -23.94 -27.44 11.91
CA LEU A 279 -22.98 -28.14 11.06
C LEU A 279 -21.57 -27.52 11.15
N HIS A 280 -21.36 -26.53 12.04
CA HIS A 280 -20.13 -25.73 12.09
C HIS A 280 -19.70 -25.20 10.71
N ALA A 281 -20.69 -24.80 9.90
CA ALA A 281 -20.55 -24.47 8.49
C ALA A 281 -20.48 -22.96 8.25
N GLN A 282 -19.75 -22.54 7.21
CA GLN A 282 -19.82 -21.16 6.71
C GLN A 282 -21.23 -20.88 6.17
N CYS A 283 -21.75 -19.68 6.46
CA CYS A 283 -23.11 -19.28 6.11
C CYS A 283 -23.09 -18.05 5.21
N ILE A 284 -23.60 -18.20 3.99
CA ILE A 284 -23.69 -17.12 3.00
C ILE A 284 -25.16 -16.86 2.68
N VAL A 285 -25.60 -15.60 2.72
CA VAL A 285 -26.93 -15.16 2.31
C VAL A 285 -26.83 -14.45 0.97
N LEU A 286 -27.51 -14.99 -0.04
CA LEU A 286 -27.43 -14.54 -1.42
C LEU A 286 -28.74 -13.90 -1.88
N TYR A 287 -28.63 -12.71 -2.48
CA TYR A 287 -29.68 -12.05 -3.24
C TYR A 287 -29.24 -11.87 -4.70
N VAL A 288 -30.12 -12.20 -5.65
CA VAL A 288 -29.84 -12.02 -7.09
C VAL A 288 -30.74 -10.93 -7.66
N GLU A 289 -30.11 -9.86 -8.13
CA GLU A 289 -30.76 -8.79 -8.87
C GLU A 289 -30.93 -9.16 -10.34
N THR A 290 -32.19 -9.24 -10.78
CA THR A 290 -32.55 -9.35 -12.20
C THR A 290 -33.11 -8.03 -12.73
N PRO A 291 -33.11 -7.78 -14.05
CA PRO A 291 -33.68 -6.55 -14.62
C PRO A 291 -35.16 -6.29 -14.25
N LYS A 292 -35.91 -7.35 -13.92
CA LYS A 292 -37.29 -7.25 -13.40
C LYS A 292 -37.30 -6.84 -11.91
N LEU A 293 -36.41 -7.41 -11.11
CA LEU A 293 -36.29 -7.10 -9.68
C LEU A 293 -35.71 -5.68 -9.46
N GLN A 294 -34.84 -5.21 -10.36
CA GLN A 294 -34.36 -3.83 -10.43
C GLN A 294 -35.43 -2.81 -10.82
N ARG A 295 -36.67 -3.23 -11.10
CA ARG A 295 -37.83 -2.34 -11.31
C ARG A 295 -38.85 -2.40 -10.18
N LEU A 296 -38.56 -3.12 -9.09
CA LEU A 296 -39.44 -3.19 -7.92
C LEU A 296 -39.66 -1.81 -7.30
N LYS A 297 -40.82 -1.65 -6.65
CA LYS A 297 -41.15 -0.45 -5.87
C LYS A 297 -40.12 -0.25 -4.75
N PRO A 298 -39.82 1.00 -4.37
CA PRO A 298 -38.83 1.30 -3.33
C PRO A 298 -39.04 0.49 -2.03
N GLU A 299 -40.28 0.41 -1.55
CA GLU A 299 -40.64 -0.33 -0.31
C GLU A 299 -40.22 -1.80 -0.33
N GLN A 300 -40.37 -2.49 -1.46
CA GLN A 300 -40.02 -3.91 -1.58
C GLN A 300 -38.51 -4.14 -1.68
N ARG A 301 -37.75 -3.14 -2.12
CA ARG A 301 -36.28 -3.20 -2.08
C ARG A 301 -35.78 -2.98 -0.67
N ASP A 302 -36.34 -2.01 0.03
CA ASP A 302 -36.00 -1.72 1.43
C ASP A 302 -36.19 -2.94 2.33
N ASP A 303 -37.24 -3.74 2.09
CA ASP A 303 -37.44 -5.01 2.80
C ASP A 303 -36.32 -6.03 2.54
N VAL A 304 -35.84 -6.18 1.30
CA VAL A 304 -34.72 -7.09 0.98
C VAL A 304 -33.43 -6.61 1.68
N LEU A 305 -33.17 -5.30 1.67
CA LEU A 305 -31.99 -4.72 2.33
C LEU A 305 -32.04 -4.91 3.84
N ARG A 306 -33.23 -4.78 4.45
CA ARG A 306 -33.43 -5.07 5.86
C ARG A 306 -33.08 -6.52 6.19
N VAL A 307 -33.47 -7.46 5.33
CA VAL A 307 -33.14 -8.88 5.52
C VAL A 307 -31.65 -9.16 5.36
N LEU A 308 -30.97 -8.50 4.40
CA LEU A 308 -29.51 -8.63 4.25
C LEU A 308 -28.77 -8.08 5.48
N ARG A 309 -29.12 -6.89 5.95
CA ARG A 309 -28.54 -6.34 7.21
C ARG A 309 -28.79 -7.26 8.41
N PHE A 310 -30.00 -7.82 8.49
CA PHE A 310 -30.34 -8.79 9.53
C PHE A 310 -29.48 -10.07 9.43
N ALA A 311 -29.11 -10.51 8.23
CA ALA A 311 -28.19 -11.63 8.04
C ALA A 311 -26.76 -11.30 8.48
N GLU A 312 -26.25 -10.12 8.16
CA GLU A 312 -24.96 -9.62 8.63
C GLU A 312 -24.88 -9.56 10.16
N GLN A 313 -25.94 -9.05 10.81
CA GLN A 313 -26.05 -9.02 12.28
C GLN A 313 -26.00 -10.41 12.93
N LEU A 314 -26.44 -11.45 12.22
CA LEU A 314 -26.33 -12.85 12.65
C LEU A 314 -24.97 -13.49 12.33
N GLY A 315 -24.00 -12.71 11.83
CA GLY A 315 -22.69 -13.18 11.43
C GLY A 315 -22.74 -14.10 10.22
N ALA A 316 -23.63 -13.83 9.25
CA ALA A 316 -23.61 -14.49 7.94
C ALA A 316 -23.01 -13.52 6.89
N GLU A 317 -22.21 -14.05 5.97
CA GLU A 317 -21.71 -13.30 4.82
C GLU A 317 -22.88 -12.99 3.88
N THR A 318 -23.02 -11.74 3.44
CA THR A 318 -24.09 -11.32 2.51
C THR A 318 -23.52 -11.02 1.13
N VAL A 319 -24.16 -11.55 0.09
CA VAL A 319 -23.74 -11.35 -1.29
C VAL A 319 -24.93 -10.92 -2.13
N THR A 320 -24.71 -9.93 -2.99
CA THR A 320 -25.70 -9.50 -3.99
C THR A 320 -25.10 -9.58 -5.38
N LEU A 321 -25.63 -10.48 -6.20
CA LEU A 321 -25.22 -10.72 -7.58
C LEU A 321 -26.18 -10.08 -8.56
N SER A 322 -25.69 -9.70 -9.74
CA SER A 322 -26.53 -9.24 -10.85
C SER A 322 -26.55 -10.32 -11.93
N GLY A 323 -27.73 -10.77 -12.33
CA GLY A 323 -27.89 -11.85 -13.31
C GLY A 323 -29.15 -11.70 -14.15
N LEU A 324 -29.13 -12.25 -15.36
CA LEU A 324 -30.32 -12.30 -16.23
C LEU A 324 -31.31 -13.38 -15.75
N VAL A 325 -30.77 -14.50 -15.28
CA VAL A 325 -31.50 -15.67 -14.76
C VAL A 325 -31.02 -15.95 -13.33
N ILE A 326 -31.96 -16.24 -12.42
CA ILE A 326 -31.66 -16.43 -10.99
C ILE A 326 -30.97 -17.78 -10.73
N SER A 327 -31.46 -18.88 -11.33
CA SER A 327 -30.90 -20.23 -11.16
C SER A 327 -29.41 -20.27 -11.52
N ASP A 328 -29.06 -19.76 -12.71
CA ASP A 328 -27.69 -19.79 -13.23
C ASP A 328 -26.74 -18.98 -12.35
N ALA A 329 -27.18 -17.79 -11.91
CA ALA A 329 -26.41 -16.94 -11.02
C ALA A 329 -26.17 -17.63 -9.66
N VAL A 330 -27.18 -18.31 -9.11
CA VAL A 330 -27.06 -19.07 -7.87
C VAL A 330 -26.13 -20.27 -8.05
N LEU A 331 -26.24 -21.03 -9.13
CA LEU A 331 -25.42 -22.22 -9.37
C LEU A 331 -23.95 -21.88 -9.65
N ASN A 332 -23.69 -20.86 -10.47
CA ASN A 332 -22.32 -20.42 -10.74
C ASN A 332 -21.63 -19.92 -9.47
N PHE A 333 -22.37 -19.20 -8.62
CA PHE A 333 -21.87 -18.77 -7.32
C PHE A 333 -21.70 -19.92 -6.34
N ALA A 334 -22.65 -20.86 -6.31
CA ALA A 334 -22.55 -22.04 -5.46
C ALA A 334 -21.31 -22.88 -5.82
N LYS A 335 -20.99 -23.02 -7.11
CA LYS A 335 -19.79 -23.70 -7.60
C LYS A 335 -18.51 -22.95 -7.23
N SER A 336 -18.46 -21.62 -7.40
CA SER A 336 -17.26 -20.84 -7.09
C SER A 336 -16.93 -20.77 -5.59
N ARG A 337 -17.93 -20.94 -4.72
CA ARG A 337 -17.77 -20.93 -3.25
C ARG A 337 -17.85 -22.32 -2.61
N ASN A 338 -17.74 -23.41 -3.39
CA ASN A 338 -17.85 -24.80 -2.93
C ASN A 338 -19.06 -25.03 -1.99
N VAL A 339 -20.22 -24.47 -2.34
CA VAL A 339 -21.43 -24.58 -1.54
C VAL A 339 -21.93 -26.02 -1.56
N SER A 340 -22.01 -26.62 -0.38
CA SER A 340 -22.49 -27.99 -0.17
C SER A 340 -24.04 -28.08 -0.06
N LYS A 341 -24.69 -27.01 0.41
CA LYS A 341 -26.11 -26.98 0.74
C LYS A 341 -26.74 -25.64 0.35
N ILE A 342 -27.86 -25.66 -0.37
CA ILE A 342 -28.63 -24.47 -0.76
C ILE A 342 -29.98 -24.47 -0.03
N VAL A 343 -30.30 -23.39 0.68
CA VAL A 343 -31.56 -23.18 1.41
C VAL A 343 -32.43 -22.18 0.66
N LEU A 344 -33.65 -22.61 0.29
CA LEU A 344 -34.61 -21.84 -0.50
C LEU A 344 -36.01 -21.86 0.11
N GLY A 345 -36.80 -20.84 -0.15
CA GLY A 345 -38.22 -20.82 0.20
C GLY A 345 -39.05 -21.69 -0.73
N LYS A 346 -40.00 -22.46 -0.18
CA LYS A 346 -40.94 -23.26 -0.98
C LYS A 346 -41.75 -22.34 -1.91
N PRO A 347 -41.83 -22.64 -3.23
CA PRO A 347 -42.56 -21.79 -4.17
C PRO A 347 -44.07 -21.77 -3.83
N ASN A 348 -44.68 -20.59 -3.93
CA ASN A 348 -46.09 -20.37 -3.54
C ASN A 348 -47.09 -20.65 -4.70
N ARG A 349 -46.60 -20.95 -5.91
CA ARG A 349 -47.44 -21.17 -7.11
C ARG A 349 -47.84 -22.65 -7.22
N ARG A 350 -49.12 -22.93 -7.51
CA ARG A 350 -49.67 -24.29 -7.68
C ARG A 350 -50.31 -24.48 -9.06
N GLY A 351 -50.29 -25.73 -9.56
CA GLY A 351 -51.01 -26.16 -10.76
C GLY A 351 -50.42 -25.67 -12.10
N TRP A 352 -51.28 -25.50 -13.10
CA TRP A 352 -50.93 -25.08 -14.48
C TRP A 352 -50.04 -23.82 -14.57
N LYS A 353 -50.17 -22.88 -13.63
CA LYS A 353 -49.30 -21.68 -13.55
C LYS A 353 -47.83 -21.99 -13.24
N ARG A 354 -47.51 -23.16 -12.68
CA ARG A 354 -46.13 -23.63 -12.50
C ARG A 354 -45.56 -24.19 -13.81
N TRP A 355 -46.39 -24.90 -14.57
CA TRP A 355 -46.00 -25.50 -15.85
C TRP A 355 -45.78 -24.45 -16.96
N LEU A 356 -46.57 -23.37 -16.99
CA LEU A 356 -46.45 -22.29 -17.99
C LEU A 356 -45.34 -21.26 -17.76
N LEU A 357 -44.93 -21.03 -16.50
CA LEU A 357 -44.05 -19.91 -16.11
C LEU A 357 -42.73 -20.35 -15.47
N GLY A 358 -42.51 -21.65 -15.27
CA GLY A 358 -41.33 -22.20 -14.59
C GLY A 358 -41.24 -21.83 -13.11
N SER A 359 -40.20 -22.33 -12.44
CA SER A 359 -39.87 -22.03 -11.04
C SER A 359 -38.36 -22.15 -10.85
N VAL A 360 -37.74 -21.12 -10.25
CA VAL A 360 -36.29 -21.11 -9.92
C VAL A 360 -35.88 -22.36 -9.14
N VAL A 361 -36.76 -22.87 -8.28
CA VAL A 361 -36.53 -24.10 -7.52
C VAL A 361 -36.51 -25.35 -8.42
N ASP A 362 -37.33 -25.38 -9.47
CA ASP A 362 -37.38 -26.52 -10.39
C ASP A 362 -36.11 -26.55 -11.25
N ASP A 363 -35.68 -25.38 -11.73
CA ASP A 363 -34.45 -25.20 -12.50
C ASP A 363 -33.21 -25.58 -11.66
N LEU A 364 -33.15 -25.14 -10.39
CA LEU A 364 -32.08 -25.51 -9.46
C LEU A 364 -32.07 -27.02 -9.15
N ILE A 365 -33.22 -27.66 -8.98
CA ILE A 365 -33.28 -29.11 -8.74
C ILE A 365 -32.80 -29.90 -9.96
N SER A 366 -33.07 -29.43 -11.19
CA SER A 366 -32.60 -30.12 -12.39
C SER A 366 -31.10 -29.98 -12.63
N GLU A 367 -30.49 -28.85 -12.25
CA GLU A 367 -29.10 -28.53 -12.63
C GLU A 367 -28.09 -28.63 -11.48
N ALA A 368 -28.53 -28.65 -10.22
CA ALA A 368 -27.66 -28.79 -9.05
C ALA A 368 -27.22 -30.24 -8.83
N HIS A 369 -26.26 -30.72 -9.62
CA HIS A 369 -25.58 -31.98 -9.35
C HIS A 369 -24.60 -31.80 -8.17
N ASN A 370 -24.60 -32.73 -7.20
CA ASN A 370 -23.75 -32.75 -6.00
C ASN A 370 -23.97 -31.64 -4.96
N ILE A 371 -25.09 -30.90 -5.01
CA ILE A 371 -25.46 -29.88 -4.01
C ILE A 371 -26.82 -30.23 -3.40
N ASN A 372 -26.91 -30.26 -2.07
CA ASN A 372 -28.17 -30.58 -1.39
C ASN A 372 -29.09 -29.36 -1.32
N ILE A 373 -30.33 -29.48 -1.79
CA ILE A 373 -31.31 -28.40 -1.76
C ILE A 373 -32.31 -28.59 -0.60
N TYR A 374 -32.39 -27.60 0.29
CA TYR A 374 -33.31 -27.55 1.43
C TYR A 374 -34.44 -26.55 1.16
N LEU A 375 -35.68 -27.03 1.18
CA LEU A 375 -36.86 -26.20 0.94
C LEU A 375 -37.61 -25.90 2.25
N LEU A 376 -37.66 -24.63 2.63
CA LEU A 376 -38.38 -24.17 3.81
C LEU A 376 -39.84 -23.87 3.46
N GLY A 377 -40.75 -24.61 4.11
CA GLY A 377 -42.19 -24.38 4.00
C GLY A 377 -42.65 -23.14 4.76
N SER A 378 -43.58 -22.39 4.15
CA SER A 378 -44.31 -21.31 4.84
C SER A 378 -45.44 -21.89 5.70
N PRO A 379 -45.73 -21.34 6.89
CA PRO A 379 -46.96 -21.69 7.62
C PRO A 379 -48.18 -21.37 6.75
N ARG A 380 -49.17 -22.26 6.77
CA ARG A 380 -50.46 -22.08 6.09
C ARG A 380 -51.12 -20.81 6.67
N SER A 381 -51.09 -19.69 5.95
CA SER A 381 -51.88 -18.52 6.35
C SER A 381 -53.35 -18.93 6.36
N LYS A 382 -54.00 -18.93 7.53
CA LYS A 382 -55.45 -19.11 7.62
C LYS A 382 -56.13 -17.93 6.92
N PRO A 383 -57.26 -18.11 6.21
CA PRO A 383 -57.94 -17.03 5.46
C PRO A 383 -58.55 -15.90 6.32
N GLY A 384 -58.20 -15.79 7.61
CA GLY A 384 -58.77 -14.83 8.57
C GLY A 384 -57.83 -13.72 9.04
N ASP A 385 -56.51 -13.87 8.91
CA ASP A 385 -55.54 -12.89 9.46
C ASP A 385 -55.33 -11.64 8.57
N LEU A 386 -55.91 -11.61 7.37
CA LEU A 386 -55.93 -10.42 6.51
C LEU A 386 -56.90 -9.33 7.00
N THR A 387 -57.65 -9.60 8.07
CA THR A 387 -58.67 -8.68 8.61
C THR A 387 -58.12 -7.74 9.68
N GLN A 388 -57.10 -8.15 10.46
CA GLN A 388 -56.51 -7.29 11.49
C GLN A 388 -55.47 -6.29 10.96
N VAL A 389 -54.71 -6.65 9.92
CA VAL A 389 -53.75 -5.72 9.27
C VAL A 389 -54.46 -4.61 8.46
N LYS A 390 -55.74 -4.81 8.11
CA LYS A 390 -56.56 -3.80 7.41
C LYS A 390 -57.22 -2.78 8.35
N GLN A 391 -57.22 -2.99 9.67
CA GLN A 391 -57.92 -2.09 10.60
C GLN A 391 -57.03 -0.96 11.15
N THR A 392 -55.71 -1.13 11.24
CA THR A 392 -54.78 -0.08 11.69
C THR A 392 -54.36 0.91 10.59
N LEU A 393 -54.79 0.71 9.34
CA LEU A 393 -54.58 1.64 8.21
C LEU A 393 -55.88 2.33 7.76
N LYS A 394 -56.90 2.37 8.63
CA LYS A 394 -58.20 3.01 8.37
C LYS A 394 -58.42 4.25 9.24
N THR A 395 -57.49 5.20 9.25
CA THR A 395 -57.82 6.56 9.68
C THR A 395 -57.11 7.59 8.82
N LYS A 396 -57.93 8.46 8.22
CA LYS A 396 -57.65 9.61 7.35
C LYS A 396 -57.32 9.30 5.88
N SER A 397 -58.42 9.26 5.11
CA SER A 397 -58.59 10.03 3.87
C SER A 397 -57.59 9.75 2.73
N SER A 398 -57.95 8.82 1.87
CA SER A 398 -58.11 9.15 0.44
C SER A 398 -59.09 8.19 -0.21
N ARG A 399 -60.04 8.76 -0.93
CA ARG A 399 -60.97 8.06 -1.81
C ARG A 399 -60.21 7.10 -2.71
N PHE A 400 -60.80 5.92 -2.92
CA PHE A 400 -60.46 4.94 -3.95
C PHE A 400 -59.84 5.57 -5.20
N TYR A 401 -58.51 5.61 -5.25
CA TYR A 401 -57.76 5.85 -6.45
C TYR A 401 -57.54 4.47 -7.07
N TYR A 402 -58.45 4.05 -7.96
CA TYR A 402 -58.09 3.04 -8.95
C TYR A 402 -56.85 3.60 -9.67
N PRO A 403 -55.70 2.91 -9.62
CA PRO A 403 -54.51 3.42 -10.28
C PRO A 403 -54.80 3.43 -11.78
N LYS A 404 -54.94 4.63 -12.35
CA LYS A 404 -54.77 4.83 -13.80
C LYS A 404 -53.32 4.47 -14.13
N GLY A 405 -53.10 3.18 -14.41
CA GLY A 405 -51.97 2.70 -15.21
C GLY A 405 -52.05 3.26 -16.64
N PRO A 406 -51.03 3.03 -17.47
CA PRO A 406 -50.48 3.98 -18.44
C PRO A 406 -51.29 4.12 -19.74
N THR A 407 -52.53 4.61 -19.69
CA THR A 407 -53.37 4.76 -20.88
C THR A 407 -52.80 5.75 -21.91
N ARG A 408 -52.04 6.76 -21.48
CA ARG A 408 -51.43 7.75 -22.39
C ARG A 408 -50.26 7.17 -23.21
N LYS A 409 -49.42 6.32 -22.62
CA LYS A 409 -48.31 5.66 -23.35
C LYS A 409 -48.83 4.54 -24.26
N TRP A 410 -49.85 3.80 -23.81
CA TRP A 410 -50.49 2.78 -24.64
C TRP A 410 -51.18 3.39 -25.86
N GLY A 411 -51.91 4.50 -25.70
CA GLY A 411 -52.54 5.23 -26.81
C GLY A 411 -51.53 5.81 -27.82
N ILE A 412 -50.41 6.36 -27.36
CA ILE A 412 -49.35 6.88 -28.24
C ILE A 412 -48.67 5.74 -29.01
N ASN A 413 -48.35 4.63 -28.34
CA ASN A 413 -47.72 3.47 -28.97
C ASN A 413 -48.66 2.79 -29.99
N ALA A 414 -49.95 2.68 -29.66
CA ALA A 414 -50.98 2.17 -30.56
C ALA A 414 -51.17 3.09 -31.79
N GLY A 415 -51.11 4.42 -31.58
CA GLY A 415 -51.15 5.41 -32.66
C GLY A 415 -50.00 5.24 -33.65
N TRP A 416 -48.76 5.12 -33.17
CA TRP A 416 -47.60 4.87 -34.04
C TRP A 416 -47.66 3.53 -34.75
N ALA A 417 -48.18 2.49 -34.08
CA ALA A 417 -48.37 1.18 -34.70
C ALA A 417 -49.37 1.25 -35.86
N LEU A 418 -50.48 1.99 -35.68
CA LEU A 418 -51.48 2.21 -36.71
C LEU A 418 -50.91 3.03 -37.88
N THR A 419 -50.26 4.16 -37.59
CA THR A 419 -49.66 5.02 -38.63
C THR A 419 -48.63 4.27 -39.45
N SER A 420 -47.75 3.50 -38.82
CA SER A 420 -46.77 2.68 -39.55
C SER A 420 -47.45 1.64 -40.44
N THR A 421 -48.50 0.98 -39.95
CA THR A 421 -49.22 -0.03 -40.73
C THR A 421 -49.93 0.61 -41.93
N VAL A 422 -50.55 1.77 -41.74
CA VAL A 422 -51.20 2.54 -42.82
C VAL A 422 -50.16 3.00 -43.85
N CYS A 423 -49.01 3.52 -43.43
CA CYS A 423 -47.93 3.91 -44.34
C CYS A 423 -47.38 2.70 -45.12
N SER A 424 -47.12 1.57 -44.46
CA SER A 424 -46.70 0.33 -45.14
C SER A 424 -47.75 -0.16 -46.12
N SER A 425 -49.04 -0.06 -45.78
CA SER A 425 -50.15 -0.45 -46.66
C SER A 425 -50.26 0.47 -47.89
N LEU A 426 -50.04 1.78 -47.73
CA LEU A 426 -50.05 2.74 -48.83
C LEU A 426 -48.90 2.49 -49.81
N VAL A 427 -47.69 2.22 -49.29
CA VAL A 427 -46.52 1.85 -50.11
C VAL A 427 -46.76 0.51 -50.81
N ALA A 428 -47.29 -0.48 -50.10
CA ALA A 428 -47.66 -1.79 -50.66
C ALA A 428 -48.70 -1.64 -51.78
N TRP A 429 -49.70 -0.78 -51.61
CA TRP A 429 -50.72 -0.50 -52.62
C TRP A 429 -50.12 0.15 -53.87
N LEU A 430 -49.19 1.10 -53.73
CA LEU A 430 -48.49 1.72 -54.86
C LEU A 430 -47.60 0.72 -55.64
N MET A 431 -47.07 -0.28 -54.94
CA MET A 431 -46.28 -1.38 -55.53
C MET A 431 -47.15 -2.48 -56.13
N SER A 432 -48.42 -2.56 -55.73
CA SER A 432 -49.34 -3.59 -56.21
C SER A 432 -49.59 -3.46 -57.71
N GLY A 433 -49.55 -4.60 -58.41
CA GLY A 433 -49.64 -4.67 -59.87
C GLY A 433 -48.30 -4.63 -60.61
N ARG A 434 -47.17 -4.31 -59.95
CA ARG A 434 -45.82 -4.32 -60.56
C ARG A 434 -44.83 -5.31 -59.93
N PHE A 435 -45.10 -5.75 -58.70
CA PHE A 435 -44.21 -6.62 -57.93
C PHE A 435 -44.95 -7.83 -57.37
N GLU A 436 -44.22 -8.92 -57.13
CA GLU A 436 -44.73 -10.13 -56.47
C GLU A 436 -45.13 -9.87 -55.00
N LEU A 437 -46.09 -10.68 -54.52
CA LEU A 437 -46.57 -10.66 -53.13
C LEU A 437 -45.45 -10.80 -52.09
N ALA A 438 -44.40 -11.56 -52.40
CA ALA A 438 -43.24 -11.72 -51.51
C ALA A 438 -42.54 -10.38 -51.22
N ASN A 439 -42.42 -9.49 -52.22
CA ASN A 439 -41.81 -8.17 -52.04
C ASN A 439 -42.70 -7.24 -51.22
N ILE A 440 -44.01 -7.39 -51.33
CA ILE A 440 -44.99 -6.62 -50.54
C ILE A 440 -44.87 -6.97 -49.04
N VAL A 441 -44.69 -8.26 -48.72
CA VAL A 441 -44.46 -8.72 -47.33
C VAL A 441 -43.22 -8.07 -46.70
N MET A 442 -42.16 -7.87 -47.48
CA MET A 442 -40.93 -7.21 -46.98
C MET A 442 -41.17 -5.76 -46.55
N VAL A 443 -42.08 -5.03 -47.20
CA VAL A 443 -42.44 -3.65 -46.85
C VAL A 443 -43.12 -3.58 -45.48
N TYR A 444 -43.99 -4.55 -45.18
CA TYR A 444 -44.61 -4.67 -43.86
C TYR A 444 -43.59 -5.05 -42.79
N LEU A 445 -42.69 -6.00 -43.09
CA LEU A 445 -41.59 -6.35 -42.18
C LEU A 445 -40.69 -5.14 -41.88
N LEU A 446 -40.35 -4.33 -42.89
CA LEU A 446 -39.57 -3.11 -42.71
C LEU A 446 -40.27 -2.12 -41.77
N GLY A 447 -41.59 -1.95 -41.91
CA GLY A 447 -42.39 -1.12 -41.00
C GLY A 447 -42.35 -1.64 -39.56
N VAL A 448 -42.49 -2.95 -39.36
CA VAL A 448 -42.37 -3.60 -38.05
C VAL A 448 -40.99 -3.37 -37.43
N VAL A 449 -39.91 -3.48 -38.22
CA VAL A 449 -38.54 -3.22 -37.77
C VAL A 449 -38.38 -1.76 -37.33
N PHE A 450 -38.87 -0.81 -38.13
CA PHE A 450 -38.78 0.61 -37.80
C PHE A 450 -39.49 0.94 -36.47
N VAL A 451 -40.69 0.39 -36.27
CA VAL A 451 -41.43 0.59 -35.01
C VAL A 451 -40.72 -0.08 -33.83
N ALA A 452 -40.15 -1.27 -34.02
CA ALA A 452 -39.34 -1.93 -33.00
C ALA A 452 -38.15 -1.05 -32.58
N ALA A 453 -37.41 -0.54 -33.57
CA ALA A 453 -36.22 0.29 -33.40
C ALA A 453 -36.51 1.62 -32.69
N ARG A 454 -37.70 2.22 -32.87
CA ARG A 454 -38.03 3.54 -32.33
C ARG A 454 -38.96 3.54 -31.13
N PHE A 455 -39.95 2.66 -31.06
CA PHE A 455 -41.04 2.72 -30.07
C PHE A 455 -41.11 1.51 -29.12
N GLY A 456 -40.31 0.46 -29.35
CA GLY A 456 -40.11 -0.65 -28.42
C GLY A 456 -41.08 -1.84 -28.59
N ARG A 457 -40.95 -2.84 -27.71
CA ARG A 457 -41.55 -4.18 -27.89
C ARG A 457 -43.06 -4.17 -28.04
N GLU A 458 -43.77 -3.45 -27.17
CA GLU A 458 -45.24 -3.44 -27.15
C GLU A 458 -45.82 -2.86 -28.47
N ALA A 459 -45.23 -1.79 -29.00
CA ALA A 459 -45.66 -1.18 -30.26
C ALA A 459 -45.36 -2.09 -31.46
N SER A 460 -44.18 -2.72 -31.50
CA SER A 460 -43.78 -3.60 -32.60
C SER A 460 -44.65 -4.86 -32.72
N VAL A 461 -45.03 -5.47 -31.59
CA VAL A 461 -45.96 -6.61 -31.59
C VAL A 461 -47.35 -6.21 -32.09
N MET A 462 -47.82 -5.01 -31.72
CA MET A 462 -49.07 -4.48 -32.26
C MET A 462 -48.97 -4.22 -33.77
N THR A 463 -47.88 -3.61 -34.23
CA THR A 463 -47.63 -3.38 -35.67
C THR A 463 -47.54 -4.67 -36.45
N SER A 464 -46.90 -5.73 -35.92
CA SER A 464 -46.80 -7.01 -36.65
C SER A 464 -48.17 -7.67 -36.81
N VAL A 465 -49.01 -7.66 -35.77
CA VAL A 465 -50.38 -8.21 -35.85
C VAL A 465 -51.23 -7.39 -36.82
N LEU A 466 -51.20 -6.05 -36.72
CA LEU A 466 -51.94 -5.18 -37.63
C LEU A 466 -51.44 -5.31 -39.08
N SER A 467 -50.14 -5.53 -39.29
CA SER A 467 -49.55 -5.73 -40.61
C SER A 467 -49.98 -7.07 -41.23
N VAL A 468 -50.06 -8.15 -40.46
CA VAL A 468 -50.62 -9.43 -40.93
C VAL A 468 -52.08 -9.26 -41.35
N LEU A 469 -52.90 -8.62 -40.51
CA LEU A 469 -54.32 -8.39 -40.79
C LEU A 469 -54.55 -7.48 -42.00
N ALA A 470 -53.76 -6.41 -42.14
CA ALA A 470 -53.83 -5.51 -43.29
C ALA A 470 -53.38 -6.21 -44.57
N PHE A 471 -52.31 -7.00 -44.50
CA PHE A 471 -51.82 -7.76 -45.65
C PHE A 471 -52.84 -8.80 -46.14
N ASP A 472 -53.44 -9.56 -45.21
CA ASP A 472 -54.49 -10.55 -45.52
C ASP A 472 -55.70 -9.88 -46.19
N PHE A 473 -56.19 -8.78 -45.61
CA PHE A 473 -57.39 -8.10 -46.12
C PHE A 473 -57.20 -7.46 -47.50
N PHE A 474 -56.05 -6.85 -47.79
CA PHE A 474 -55.85 -6.04 -49.01
C PHE A 474 -55.18 -6.79 -50.17
N PHE A 475 -54.37 -7.82 -49.91
CA PHE A 475 -53.48 -8.39 -50.92
C PHE A 475 -53.63 -9.91 -51.12
N VAL A 476 -54.27 -10.64 -50.20
CA VAL A 476 -54.50 -12.09 -50.34
C VAL A 476 -55.85 -12.34 -51.02
N ASN A 477 -55.89 -13.26 -51.98
CA ASN A 477 -57.09 -13.57 -52.77
C ASN A 477 -57.96 -14.62 -52.03
N PRO A 478 -59.28 -14.41 -51.82
CA PRO A 478 -60.13 -13.29 -52.23
C PRO A 478 -59.89 -11.99 -51.45
N ILE A 479 -59.57 -10.91 -52.19
CA ILE A 479 -59.32 -9.57 -51.63
C ILE A 479 -60.57 -9.00 -50.94
N ASN A 480 -60.37 -8.16 -49.92
CA ASN A 480 -61.39 -7.56 -49.07
C ASN A 480 -62.18 -8.58 -48.22
N THR A 481 -61.56 -9.71 -47.89
CA THR A 481 -62.16 -10.75 -47.04
C THR A 481 -61.07 -11.46 -46.24
N PHE A 482 -61.37 -11.87 -45.00
CA PHE A 482 -60.45 -12.64 -44.14
C PHE A 482 -60.50 -14.16 -44.40
N SER A 483 -60.81 -14.58 -45.63
CA SER A 483 -61.01 -15.98 -45.98
C SER A 483 -59.70 -16.57 -46.49
N VAL A 484 -58.98 -17.25 -45.61
CA VAL A 484 -57.75 -17.97 -45.95
C VAL A 484 -58.09 -19.26 -46.70
N ALA A 485 -58.28 -19.15 -48.03
CA ALA A 485 -58.58 -20.29 -48.89
C ALA A 485 -57.35 -21.13 -49.25
N ASP A 486 -56.15 -20.56 -49.10
CA ASP A 486 -54.88 -21.18 -49.46
C ASP A 486 -53.93 -21.27 -48.25
N ALA A 487 -53.55 -22.51 -47.90
CA ALA A 487 -52.69 -22.83 -46.77
C ALA A 487 -51.28 -22.23 -46.89
N GLN A 488 -50.84 -21.86 -48.10
CA GLN A 488 -49.52 -21.27 -48.32
C GLN A 488 -49.35 -19.90 -47.64
N TYR A 489 -50.41 -19.09 -47.56
CA TYR A 489 -50.34 -17.77 -46.90
C TYR A 489 -50.28 -17.87 -45.37
N LEU A 490 -50.82 -18.94 -44.80
CA LEU A 490 -50.77 -19.20 -43.35
C LEU A 490 -49.32 -19.37 -42.87
N VAL A 491 -48.47 -20.00 -43.69
CA VAL A 491 -47.02 -20.12 -43.43
C VAL A 491 -46.34 -18.75 -43.46
N THR A 492 -46.67 -17.90 -44.45
CA THR A 492 -46.13 -16.54 -44.56
C THR A 492 -46.52 -15.67 -43.36
N PHE A 493 -47.75 -15.75 -42.88
CA PHE A 493 -48.20 -15.01 -41.69
C PHE A 493 -47.46 -15.45 -40.42
N LEU A 494 -47.27 -16.77 -40.25
CA LEU A 494 -46.53 -17.33 -39.13
C LEU A 494 -45.08 -16.85 -39.14
N ILE A 495 -44.41 -16.93 -40.30
CA ILE A 495 -43.01 -16.47 -40.45
C ILE A 495 -42.91 -14.96 -40.21
N MET A 496 -43.82 -14.15 -40.78
CA MET A 496 -43.81 -12.70 -40.59
C MET A 496 -43.98 -12.31 -39.12
N LEU A 497 -44.87 -13.00 -38.39
CA LEU A 497 -45.08 -12.78 -36.96
C LEU A 497 -43.86 -13.21 -36.13
N LEU A 498 -43.25 -14.36 -36.48
CA LEU A 498 -42.05 -14.87 -35.81
C LEU A 498 -40.86 -13.93 -36.01
N VAL A 499 -40.60 -13.50 -37.25
CA VAL A 499 -39.54 -12.53 -37.59
C VAL A 499 -39.77 -11.21 -36.85
N GLY A 500 -41.00 -10.69 -36.85
CA GLY A 500 -41.36 -9.50 -36.09
C GLY A 500 -41.11 -9.65 -34.58
N MET A 501 -41.43 -10.81 -34.00
CA MET A 501 -41.22 -11.10 -32.58
C MET A 501 -39.73 -11.22 -32.23
N VAL A 502 -38.92 -11.87 -33.07
CA VAL A 502 -37.46 -11.98 -32.91
C VAL A 502 -36.80 -10.60 -32.96
N ILE A 503 -37.15 -9.77 -33.96
CA ILE A 503 -36.61 -8.42 -34.10
C ILE A 503 -37.01 -7.54 -32.91
N SER A 504 -38.26 -7.67 -32.45
CA SER A 504 -38.78 -6.98 -31.27
C SER A 504 -38.03 -7.37 -29.99
N HIS A 505 -37.68 -8.66 -29.83
CA HIS A 505 -36.90 -9.16 -28.70
C HIS A 505 -35.48 -8.62 -28.72
N LEU A 506 -34.77 -8.76 -29.85
CA LEU A 506 -33.38 -8.35 -30.01
C LEU A 506 -33.20 -6.83 -29.80
N THR A 507 -34.14 -6.05 -30.31
CA THR A 507 -34.15 -4.58 -30.14
C THR A 507 -34.47 -4.15 -28.71
N SER A 508 -35.35 -4.88 -28.01
CA SER A 508 -35.65 -4.64 -26.60
C SER A 508 -34.44 -4.91 -25.70
N ASP A 509 -33.68 -5.95 -26.02
CA ASP A 509 -32.49 -6.34 -25.24
C ASP A 509 -31.33 -5.39 -25.48
N MET A 510 -31.08 -4.97 -26.73
CA MET A 510 -30.10 -3.92 -27.04
C MET A 510 -30.36 -2.62 -26.28
N ARG A 511 -31.62 -2.18 -26.15
CA ARG A 511 -31.98 -0.96 -25.39
C ARG A 511 -31.80 -1.10 -23.89
N ALA A 512 -31.95 -2.30 -23.35
CA ALA A 512 -31.66 -2.57 -21.94
C ALA A 512 -30.15 -2.50 -21.69
N GLN A 513 -29.35 -3.05 -22.62
CA GLN A 513 -27.89 -3.02 -22.54
C GLN A 513 -27.33 -1.60 -22.66
N THR A 514 -27.82 -0.74 -23.56
CA THR A 514 -27.31 0.64 -23.71
C THR A 514 -27.53 1.50 -22.47
N LYS A 515 -28.66 1.34 -21.77
CA LYS A 515 -28.93 2.06 -20.51
C LYS A 515 -28.00 1.60 -19.39
N VAL A 516 -27.76 0.29 -19.28
CA VAL A 516 -26.84 -0.27 -18.29
C VAL A 516 -25.41 0.16 -18.58
N ALA A 517 -24.99 0.18 -19.86
CA ALA A 517 -23.68 0.66 -20.29
C ALA A 517 -23.46 2.14 -19.96
N ALA A 518 -24.42 3.02 -20.28
CA ALA A 518 -24.32 4.44 -19.96
C ALA A 518 -24.20 4.72 -18.45
N HIS A 519 -24.88 3.94 -17.60
CA HIS A 519 -24.72 4.04 -16.15
C HIS A 519 -23.39 3.50 -15.63
N ARG A 520 -22.73 2.58 -16.35
CA ARG A 520 -21.38 2.10 -16.00
C ARG A 520 -20.33 3.13 -16.41
N GLU A 521 -20.45 3.69 -17.61
CA GLU A 521 -19.56 4.73 -18.13
C GLU A 521 -19.53 5.97 -17.23
N ARG A 522 -20.70 6.48 -16.85
CA ARG A 522 -20.81 7.63 -15.93
C ARG A 522 -20.18 7.37 -14.55
N ARG A 523 -20.24 6.13 -14.05
CA ARG A 523 -19.61 5.78 -12.77
C ARG A 523 -18.09 5.75 -12.87
N ALA A 524 -17.58 5.16 -13.95
CA ALA A 524 -16.15 5.12 -14.20
C ALA A 524 -15.58 6.53 -14.38
N SER A 525 -16.28 7.42 -15.11
CA SER A 525 -15.82 8.79 -15.32
C SER A 525 -15.74 9.61 -14.03
N VAL A 526 -16.72 9.46 -13.12
CA VAL A 526 -16.74 10.17 -11.83
C VAL A 526 -15.62 9.68 -10.91
N LEU A 527 -15.41 8.36 -10.83
CA LEU A 527 -14.31 7.78 -10.04
C LEU A 527 -12.93 8.15 -10.59
N TYR A 528 -12.80 8.19 -11.92
CA TYR A 528 -11.57 8.60 -12.58
C TYR A 528 -11.24 10.07 -12.27
N ALA A 529 -12.22 10.98 -12.39
CA ALA A 529 -12.02 12.39 -12.08
C ALA A 529 -11.61 12.63 -10.62
N LEU A 530 -12.23 11.91 -9.66
CA LEU A 530 -11.82 11.95 -8.25
C LEU A 530 -10.37 11.48 -8.09
N SER A 531 -10.03 10.32 -8.66
CA SER A 531 -8.68 9.75 -8.55
C SER A 531 -7.61 10.65 -9.15
N GLU A 532 -7.90 11.31 -10.28
CA GLU A 532 -6.98 12.22 -10.96
C GLU A 532 -6.73 13.48 -10.11
N GLU A 533 -7.77 14.13 -9.59
CA GLU A 533 -7.60 15.31 -8.73
C GLU A 533 -6.93 14.98 -7.39
N LEU A 534 -7.24 13.81 -6.80
CA LEU A 534 -6.57 13.34 -5.58
C LEU A 534 -5.09 13.02 -5.81
N ALA A 535 -4.70 12.60 -7.03
CA ALA A 535 -3.31 12.33 -7.34
C ALA A 535 -2.42 13.58 -7.29
N VAL A 536 -2.97 14.75 -7.60
CA VAL A 536 -2.23 16.04 -7.63
C VAL A 536 -2.03 16.64 -6.24
N GLY A 537 -2.92 16.34 -5.29
CA GLY A 537 -2.85 16.88 -3.92
C GLY A 537 -1.57 16.46 -3.20
N ARG A 538 -0.82 17.45 -2.69
CA ARG A 538 0.44 17.22 -1.93
C ARG A 538 0.25 17.31 -0.42
N THR A 539 -0.86 17.88 0.04
CA THR A 539 -1.14 18.07 1.46
C THR A 539 -2.43 17.37 1.85
N LEU A 540 -2.54 17.06 3.15
CA LEU A 540 -3.75 16.46 3.71
C LEU A 540 -4.97 17.37 3.54
N THR A 541 -4.77 18.68 3.60
CA THR A 541 -5.84 19.68 3.40
C THR A 541 -6.30 19.74 1.95
N ASP A 542 -5.40 19.62 0.97
CA ASP A 542 -5.78 19.58 -0.45
C ASP A 542 -6.57 18.31 -0.78
N ALA A 543 -6.12 17.15 -0.30
CA ALA A 543 -6.84 15.88 -0.48
C ALA A 543 -8.24 15.93 0.15
N ALA A 544 -8.36 16.49 1.36
CA ALA A 544 -9.66 16.67 2.02
C ALA A 544 -10.60 17.63 1.26
N LYS A 545 -10.06 18.72 0.68
CA LYS A 545 -10.84 19.66 -0.15
C LYS A 545 -11.37 19.03 -1.44
N VAL A 546 -10.54 18.24 -2.13
CA VAL A 546 -10.95 17.49 -3.32
C VAL A 546 -12.03 16.48 -2.97
N ALA A 547 -11.82 15.70 -1.89
CA ALA A 547 -12.78 14.72 -1.40
C ALA A 547 -14.15 15.33 -1.10
N ALA A 548 -14.17 16.44 -0.35
CA ALA A 548 -15.41 17.10 0.04
C ALA A 548 -16.24 17.58 -1.16
N ARG A 549 -15.59 18.18 -2.18
CA ARG A 549 -16.22 18.65 -3.42
C ARG A 549 -16.87 17.52 -4.21
N HIS A 550 -16.15 16.43 -4.44
CA HIS A 550 -16.66 15.28 -5.20
C HIS A 550 -17.77 14.53 -4.46
N ILE A 551 -17.67 14.38 -3.14
CA ILE A 551 -18.75 13.79 -2.33
C ILE A 551 -20.01 14.67 -2.39
N GLN A 552 -19.87 16.00 -2.30
CA GLN A 552 -21.00 16.90 -2.45
C GLN A 552 -21.63 16.81 -3.84
N ALA A 553 -20.83 16.77 -4.91
CA ALA A 553 -21.32 16.72 -6.28
C ALA A 553 -22.17 15.48 -6.59
N GLU A 554 -21.79 14.31 -6.05
CA GLU A 554 -22.50 13.04 -6.33
C GLU A 554 -23.66 12.77 -5.35
N PHE A 555 -23.47 13.04 -4.04
CA PHE A 555 -24.44 12.69 -3.01
C PHE A 555 -25.34 13.87 -2.58
N GLY A 556 -24.92 15.09 -2.86
CA GLY A 556 -25.60 16.33 -2.46
C GLY A 556 -25.58 16.58 -0.95
N GLY A 557 -25.74 17.84 -0.55
CA GLY A 557 -25.73 18.24 0.86
C GLY A 557 -24.35 18.65 1.37
N ALA A 558 -24.20 18.78 2.69
CA ALA A 558 -22.94 19.23 3.32
C ALA A 558 -22.17 18.04 3.87
N ASN A 559 -20.84 18.08 3.80
CA ASN A 559 -19.98 17.03 4.33
C ASN A 559 -18.71 17.59 4.97
N VAL A 560 -18.05 16.84 5.85
CA VAL A 560 -16.74 17.22 6.39
C VAL A 560 -15.92 15.97 6.70
N LEU A 561 -14.63 16.02 6.37
CA LEU A 561 -13.65 15.02 6.75
C LEU A 561 -12.97 15.49 8.04
N LEU A 562 -13.01 14.64 9.06
CA LEU A 562 -12.45 14.90 10.38
C LEU A 562 -11.25 13.98 10.59
N PHE A 563 -10.19 14.52 11.18
CA PHE A 563 -8.97 13.79 11.49
C PHE A 563 -8.62 13.95 12.97
N PRO A 564 -8.00 12.92 13.58
CA PRO A 564 -7.54 13.01 14.96
C PRO A 564 -6.30 13.93 15.06
N VAL A 565 -6.23 14.73 16.13
CA VAL A 565 -5.03 15.50 16.52
C VAL A 565 -4.27 14.72 17.59
N ASP A 566 -3.01 15.09 17.88
CA ASP A 566 -2.16 14.47 18.92
C ASP A 566 -2.94 14.14 20.19
N GLY A 567 -3.06 12.84 20.49
CA GLY A 567 -3.90 12.30 21.57
C GLY A 567 -5.25 11.70 21.13
N GLY A 568 -5.49 11.54 19.82
CA GLY A 568 -6.62 10.76 19.27
C GLY A 568 -7.98 11.46 19.29
N ARG A 569 -8.02 12.76 19.64
CA ARG A 569 -9.27 13.53 19.68
C ARG A 569 -9.63 14.07 18.29
N MET A 570 -10.88 13.87 17.90
CA MET A 570 -11.42 14.42 16.65
C MET A 570 -11.60 15.95 16.77
N VAL A 571 -10.99 16.70 15.84
CA VAL A 571 -11.10 18.15 15.78
C VAL A 571 -11.56 18.57 14.38
N TYR A 572 -12.23 19.72 14.29
CA TYR A 572 -12.50 20.33 13.00
C TYR A 572 -11.19 20.75 12.30
N PRO A 573 -11.13 20.67 10.96
CA PRO A 573 -10.02 21.25 10.22
C PRO A 573 -9.85 22.73 10.58
N LEU A 574 -8.62 23.14 10.95
CA LEU A 574 -8.30 24.50 11.39
C LEU A 574 -8.29 25.52 10.23
N ASP A 575 -8.06 25.06 8.99
CA ASP A 575 -8.03 25.91 7.80
C ASP A 575 -9.43 26.18 7.26
N SER A 576 -9.68 27.44 6.86
CA SER A 576 -10.97 28.01 6.43
C SER A 576 -12.02 26.99 5.95
N PRO A 577 -13.21 26.94 6.58
CA PRO A 577 -14.25 26.00 6.20
C PRO A 577 -14.66 26.26 4.74
N LEU A 578 -14.57 25.22 3.91
CA LEU A 578 -15.12 25.27 2.55
C LEU A 578 -16.62 25.64 2.65
N PRO A 579 -17.21 26.29 1.64
CA PRO A 579 -18.65 26.54 1.59
C PRO A 579 -19.49 25.27 1.78
N GLU A 580 -18.91 24.13 1.41
CA GLU A 580 -19.49 22.79 1.36
C GLU A 580 -19.34 22.02 2.68
N SER A 581 -18.54 22.55 3.61
CA SER A 581 -18.23 21.91 4.87
C SER A 581 -19.44 21.88 5.81
N LEU A 582 -19.76 20.70 6.32
CA LEU A 582 -20.78 20.52 7.35
C LEU A 582 -20.34 21.17 8.66
N ARG A 583 -20.99 22.29 9.03
CA ARG A 583 -20.74 23.00 10.29
C ARG A 583 -21.60 22.42 11.41
N GLY A 584 -21.00 22.21 12.59
CA GLY A 584 -21.72 21.78 13.79
C GLY A 584 -22.15 20.30 13.78
N CYS A 585 -21.45 19.43 13.04
CA CYS A 585 -21.51 18.00 13.27
C CYS A 585 -21.05 17.63 14.69
N ASP A 586 -21.67 16.59 15.25
CA ASP A 586 -21.41 16.11 16.59
C ASP A 586 -20.04 15.40 16.66
N LEU A 587 -19.04 16.07 17.24
CA LEU A 587 -17.70 15.53 17.41
C LEU A 587 -17.67 14.32 18.36
N GLY A 588 -18.64 14.18 19.27
CA GLY A 588 -18.75 13.00 20.13
C GLY A 588 -19.15 11.76 19.33
N VAL A 589 -20.06 11.92 18.37
CA VAL A 589 -20.41 10.84 17.43
C VAL A 589 -19.23 10.52 16.52
N ALA A 590 -18.52 11.53 16.03
CA ALA A 590 -17.30 11.32 15.24
C ALA A 590 -16.21 10.58 16.03
N GLN A 591 -16.00 10.95 17.30
CA GLN A 591 -15.05 10.25 18.17
C GLN A 591 -15.45 8.79 18.38
N TRP A 592 -16.73 8.52 18.64
CA TRP A 592 -17.22 7.16 18.81
C TRP A 592 -16.97 6.29 17.56
N VAL A 593 -17.21 6.85 16.36
CA VAL A 593 -16.96 6.18 15.08
C VAL A 593 -15.46 5.93 14.86
N PHE A 594 -14.62 6.88 15.25
CA PHE A 594 -13.16 6.73 15.21
C PHE A 594 -12.69 5.59 16.12
N ASP A 595 -13.18 5.55 17.36
CA ASP A 595 -12.77 4.56 18.36
C ASP A 595 -13.28 3.14 18.05
N HIS A 596 -14.48 3.01 17.46
CA HIS A 596 -15.14 1.71 17.25
C HIS A 596 -15.09 1.20 15.79
N GLY A 597 -14.72 2.05 14.83
CA GLY A 597 -14.67 1.68 13.40
C GLY A 597 -16.04 1.32 12.81
N GLN A 598 -17.14 1.78 13.40
CA GLN A 598 -18.51 1.47 12.96
C GLN A 598 -19.23 2.73 12.51
N ILE A 599 -20.11 2.58 11.51
CA ILE A 599 -20.97 3.66 11.02
C ILE A 599 -21.93 4.09 12.14
N ALA A 600 -22.17 5.39 12.30
CA ALA A 600 -23.14 5.92 13.25
C ALA A 600 -23.89 7.14 12.71
N GLY A 601 -24.93 7.57 13.42
CA GLY A 601 -25.68 8.78 13.11
C GLY A 601 -26.98 8.53 12.37
N GLN A 602 -27.44 9.55 11.65
CA GLN A 602 -28.79 9.59 11.09
C GLN A 602 -29.08 8.38 10.17
N GLY A 603 -30.17 7.65 10.43
CA GLY A 603 -30.57 6.50 9.60
C GLY A 603 -29.78 5.20 9.83
N THR A 604 -28.98 5.14 10.90
CA THR A 604 -28.30 3.93 11.39
C THR A 604 -28.90 3.45 12.70
N ASP A 605 -28.53 2.25 13.16
CA ASP A 605 -28.98 1.69 14.45
C ASP A 605 -28.16 2.23 15.64
N THR A 606 -27.05 2.92 15.36
CA THR A 606 -26.05 3.41 16.31
C THR A 606 -26.08 4.95 16.37
N LEU A 607 -26.44 5.51 17.52
CA LEU A 607 -26.57 6.97 17.72
C LEU A 607 -27.46 7.67 16.68
N PRO A 608 -28.72 7.22 16.45
CA PRO A 608 -29.59 7.72 15.36
C PRO A 608 -30.02 9.18 15.51
N GLY A 609 -29.83 9.78 16.69
CA GLY A 609 -30.22 11.17 16.99
C GLY A 609 -29.31 12.24 16.39
N ALA A 610 -28.19 11.86 15.76
CA ALA A 610 -27.29 12.81 15.12
C ALA A 610 -27.89 13.41 13.84
N ASN A 611 -27.48 14.64 13.49
CA ASN A 611 -27.99 15.38 12.32
C ASN A 611 -27.31 15.01 10.98
N ALA A 612 -26.38 14.06 11.01
CA ALA A 612 -25.61 13.57 9.88
C ALA A 612 -25.26 12.09 10.06
N VAL A 613 -24.79 11.44 9.00
CA VAL A 613 -24.26 10.07 9.04
C VAL A 613 -22.74 10.14 9.05
N PHE A 614 -22.11 9.32 9.88
CA PHE A 614 -20.67 9.30 10.07
C PHE A 614 -20.11 7.96 9.58
N PHE A 615 -19.13 8.03 8.69
CA PHE A 615 -18.47 6.88 8.10
C PHE A 615 -17.01 6.80 8.54
N PRO A 616 -16.55 5.65 9.05
CA PRO A 616 -15.14 5.46 9.38
C PRO A 616 -14.31 5.42 8.10
N MET A 617 -13.23 6.19 8.08
CA MET A 617 -12.21 6.12 7.03
C MET A 617 -11.13 5.17 7.52
N THR A 618 -11.27 3.89 7.14
CA THR A 618 -10.42 2.81 7.67
C THR A 618 -9.26 2.54 6.73
N GLY A 619 -8.04 2.76 7.21
CA GLY A 619 -6.78 2.46 6.54
C GLY A 619 -6.19 1.13 7.00
N TYR A 620 -4.93 0.88 6.64
CA TYR A 620 -4.25 -0.40 6.98
C TYR A 620 -3.88 -0.51 8.48
N ARG A 621 -3.73 0.62 9.19
CA ARG A 621 -3.44 0.67 10.64
C ARG A 621 -4.68 0.91 11.51
N GLY A 622 -5.87 0.84 10.94
CA GLY A 622 -7.13 1.16 11.61
C GLY A 622 -7.76 2.45 11.10
N VAL A 623 -8.67 3.03 11.89
CA VAL A 623 -9.41 4.24 11.47
C VAL A 623 -8.47 5.43 11.47
N ILE A 624 -8.33 6.11 10.32
CA ILE A 624 -7.46 7.28 10.16
C ILE A 624 -8.23 8.61 10.27
N GLY A 625 -9.56 8.55 10.17
CA GLY A 625 -10.43 9.71 10.27
C GLY A 625 -11.90 9.33 10.08
N VAL A 626 -12.78 10.34 10.07
CA VAL A 626 -14.23 10.14 9.96
C VAL A 626 -14.82 11.10 8.95
N LEU A 627 -15.62 10.59 8.02
CA LEU A 627 -16.42 11.38 7.09
C LEU A 627 -17.82 11.60 7.70
N ALA A 628 -18.17 12.85 7.99
CA ALA A 628 -19.53 13.22 8.35
C ALA A 628 -20.27 13.73 7.11
N LEU A 629 -21.41 13.12 6.78
CA LEU A 629 -22.21 13.41 5.59
C LEU A 629 -23.65 13.73 5.98
N GLN A 630 -24.08 14.95 5.68
CA GLN A 630 -25.47 15.37 5.71
C GLN A 630 -26.02 15.38 4.29
N ALA A 631 -26.52 14.22 3.85
CA ALA A 631 -26.98 14.06 2.47
C ALA A 631 -28.35 14.72 2.22
N ALA A 632 -28.53 15.31 1.04
CA ALA A 632 -29.81 15.90 0.63
C ALA A 632 -30.96 14.87 0.58
N ASN A 633 -30.65 13.60 0.32
CA ASN A 633 -31.57 12.49 0.42
C ASN A 633 -30.90 11.30 1.10
N LEU A 634 -31.05 11.22 2.42
CA LEU A 634 -30.48 10.17 3.26
C LEU A 634 -30.80 8.75 2.74
N ARG A 635 -32.02 8.53 2.23
CA ARG A 635 -32.45 7.22 1.70
C ARG A 635 -31.62 6.80 0.48
N ARG A 636 -31.17 7.75 -0.33
CA ARG A 636 -30.36 7.48 -1.52
C ARG A 636 -28.96 6.99 -1.15
N VAL A 637 -28.37 7.51 -0.08
CA VAL A 637 -27.03 7.09 0.40
C VAL A 637 -27.02 5.63 0.83
N PHE A 638 -28.11 5.15 1.42
CA PHE A 638 -28.24 3.77 1.90
C PHE A 638 -28.70 2.76 0.84
N LEU A 639 -28.93 3.17 -0.41
CA LEU A 639 -29.13 2.25 -1.53
C LEU A 639 -27.83 1.50 -1.84
N PRO A 640 -27.83 0.17 -2.07
CA PRO A 640 -26.60 -0.62 -2.25
C PRO A 640 -25.65 -0.08 -3.30
N GLU A 641 -26.17 0.33 -4.45
CA GLU A 641 -25.36 0.83 -5.55
C GLU A 641 -24.67 2.16 -5.20
N GLN A 642 -25.36 3.03 -4.47
CA GLN A 642 -24.83 4.33 -4.04
C GLN A 642 -23.92 4.16 -2.82
N ARG A 643 -24.25 3.22 -1.94
CA ARG A 643 -23.42 2.84 -0.80
C ARG A 643 -22.07 2.32 -1.24
N ARG A 644 -22.05 1.36 -2.18
CA ARG A 644 -20.79 0.84 -2.77
C ARG A 644 -19.96 1.93 -3.42
N LEU A 645 -20.61 2.86 -4.13
CA LEU A 645 -19.92 4.00 -4.74
C LEU A 645 -19.28 4.89 -3.66
N LEU A 646 -20.00 5.19 -2.57
CA LEU A 646 -19.48 5.95 -1.44
C LEU A 646 -18.32 5.23 -0.75
N ASP A 647 -18.43 3.91 -0.54
CA ASP A 647 -17.36 3.10 0.04
C ASP A 647 -16.11 3.12 -0.85
N THR A 648 -16.28 3.10 -2.19
CA THR A 648 -15.17 3.24 -3.14
C THR A 648 -14.52 4.62 -3.06
N PHE A 649 -15.31 5.69 -2.93
CA PHE A 649 -14.80 7.05 -2.71
C PHE A 649 -13.98 7.12 -1.41
N ILE A 650 -14.55 6.63 -0.31
CA ILE A 650 -13.88 6.63 1.01
C ILE A 650 -12.54 5.90 0.91
N ASN A 651 -12.49 4.74 0.27
CA ASN A 651 -11.26 3.97 0.12
C ASN A 651 -10.19 4.70 -0.72
N GLN A 652 -10.57 5.34 -1.83
CA GLN A 652 -9.62 6.15 -2.63
C GLN A 652 -9.09 7.36 -1.85
N ILE A 653 -9.97 7.99 -1.07
CA ILE A 653 -9.61 9.12 -0.20
C ILE A 653 -8.63 8.67 0.88
N VAL A 654 -8.92 7.56 1.56
CA VAL A 654 -8.04 6.94 2.58
C VAL A 654 -6.66 6.67 2.01
N GLN A 655 -6.59 5.95 0.88
CA GLN A 655 -5.31 5.61 0.24
C GLN A 655 -4.49 6.85 -0.11
N THR A 656 -5.15 7.92 -0.57
CA THR A 656 -4.48 9.17 -0.90
C THR A 656 -3.93 9.85 0.35
N ILE A 657 -4.70 9.91 1.43
CA ILE A 657 -4.30 10.53 2.70
C ILE A 657 -3.13 9.77 3.33
N GLU A 658 -3.17 8.44 3.33
CA GLU A 658 -2.07 7.62 3.82
C GLU A 658 -0.79 7.82 3.00
N ARG A 659 -0.91 7.87 1.66
CA ARG A 659 0.22 8.16 0.78
C ARG A 659 0.84 9.52 1.09
N VAL A 660 0.03 10.56 1.27
CA VAL A 660 0.50 11.91 1.62
C VAL A 660 1.21 11.91 2.97
N ARG A 661 0.64 11.25 3.99
CA ARG A 661 1.24 11.17 5.33
C ARG A 661 2.56 10.39 5.33
N LEU A 662 2.60 9.25 4.64
CA LEU A 662 3.83 8.46 4.49
C LEU A 662 4.93 9.22 3.76
N SER A 663 4.56 10.01 2.74
CA SER A 663 5.51 10.88 2.04
C SER A 663 6.08 11.97 2.94
N ASP A 664 5.26 12.57 3.79
CA ASP A 664 5.69 13.61 4.73
C ASP A 664 6.60 13.02 5.83
N ASP A 665 6.22 11.88 6.40
CA ASP A 665 7.03 11.14 7.38
C ASP A 665 8.39 10.73 6.81
N ALA A 666 8.43 10.29 5.54
CA ALA A 666 9.67 9.93 4.85
C ALA A 666 10.56 11.15 4.61
N GLN A 667 9.97 12.28 4.18
CA GLN A 667 10.71 13.53 3.98
C GLN A 667 11.31 14.05 5.29
N GLN A 668 10.55 14.02 6.39
CA GLN A 668 11.03 14.42 7.71
C GLN A 668 12.16 13.49 8.21
N SER A 669 12.02 12.19 7.99
CA SER A 669 13.04 11.21 8.37
C SER A 669 14.34 11.41 7.59
N GLN A 670 14.24 11.70 6.28
CA GLN A 670 15.39 11.99 5.44
C GLN A 670 16.14 13.24 5.91
N ILE A 671 15.42 14.33 6.20
CA ILE A 671 16.02 15.58 6.73
C ILE A 671 16.75 15.31 8.06
N ARG A 672 16.17 14.49 8.95
CA ARG A 672 16.81 14.12 10.22
C ARG A 672 18.06 13.27 10.00
N MET A 673 18.00 12.28 9.12
CA MET A 673 19.15 11.42 8.80
C MET A 673 20.30 12.21 8.18
N GLU A 674 20.00 13.16 7.29
CA GLU A 674 21.01 14.06 6.71
C GLU A 674 21.67 14.92 7.79
N SER A 675 20.87 15.48 8.71
CA SER A 675 21.37 16.27 9.84
C SER A 675 22.28 15.45 10.78
N GLU A 676 21.89 14.22 11.11
CA GLU A 676 22.69 13.32 11.95
C GLU A 676 23.99 12.87 11.26
N SER A 677 23.92 12.55 9.95
CA SER A 677 25.09 12.17 9.16
C SER A 677 26.13 13.30 9.07
N LEU A 678 25.65 14.52 8.82
CA LEU A 678 26.48 15.73 8.87
C LEU A 678 27.11 15.89 10.25
N ARG A 679 26.32 15.82 11.33
CA ARG A 679 26.83 15.94 12.71
C ARG A 679 27.93 14.91 13.03
N ASN A 680 27.73 13.65 12.65
CA ASN A 680 28.69 12.58 12.91
C ASN A 680 29.99 12.74 12.10
N SER A 681 29.86 13.13 10.83
CA SER A 681 31.01 13.41 9.96
C SER A 681 31.86 14.56 10.52
N LEU A 682 31.21 15.62 11.01
CA LEU A 682 31.86 16.75 11.66
C LEU A 682 32.61 16.35 12.93
N LEU A 683 31.98 15.59 13.83
CA LEU A 683 32.61 15.12 15.06
C LEU A 683 33.81 14.21 14.79
N SER A 684 33.74 13.38 13.76
CA SER A 684 34.83 12.50 13.34
C SER A 684 36.04 13.30 12.82
N ALA A 685 35.81 14.32 12.00
CA ALA A 685 36.87 15.18 11.47
C ALA A 685 37.58 15.96 12.59
N ILE A 686 36.81 16.58 13.50
CA ILE A 686 37.35 17.30 14.66
C ILE A 686 38.20 16.38 15.54
N SER A 687 37.71 15.16 15.80
CA SER A 687 38.42 14.19 16.63
C SER A 687 39.76 13.76 16.01
N HIS A 688 39.82 13.60 14.69
CA HIS A 688 41.05 13.28 13.97
C HIS A 688 42.08 14.42 14.06
N ASP A 689 41.64 15.66 13.83
CA ASP A 689 42.53 16.82 13.77
C ASP A 689 43.05 17.27 15.14
N LEU A 690 42.37 16.90 16.24
CA LEU A 690 42.88 17.06 17.60
C LEU A 690 43.84 15.93 18.02
N ARG A 691 43.66 14.71 17.49
CA ARG A 691 44.47 13.54 17.86
C ARG A 691 45.91 13.65 17.38
N THR A 692 46.12 14.18 16.17
CA THR A 692 47.46 14.36 15.57
C THR A 692 48.38 15.26 16.41
N PRO A 693 48.02 16.52 16.75
CA PRO A 693 48.84 17.37 17.61
C PRO A 693 49.03 16.78 19.00
N LEU A 694 47.99 16.13 19.56
CA LEU A 694 48.07 15.48 20.87
C LEU A 694 49.08 14.33 20.88
N ALA A 695 49.12 13.52 19.81
CA ALA A 695 50.08 12.43 19.68
C ALA A 695 51.53 12.95 19.62
N SER A 696 51.78 14.05 18.91
CA SER A 696 53.09 14.70 18.87
C SER A 696 53.51 15.27 20.24
N ILE A 697 52.59 15.93 20.95
CA ILE A 697 52.85 16.44 22.31
C ILE A 697 53.18 15.29 23.26
N VAL A 698 52.39 14.21 23.26
CA VAL A 698 52.60 13.05 24.12
C VAL A 698 53.91 12.34 23.77
N GLY A 699 54.22 12.20 22.48
CA GLY A 699 55.48 11.61 22.02
C GLY A 699 56.69 12.41 22.50
N ALA A 700 56.73 13.71 22.20
CA ALA A 700 57.84 14.58 22.61
C ALA A 700 57.97 14.69 24.14
N ALA A 701 56.85 14.76 24.87
CA ALA A 701 56.85 14.78 26.33
C ALA A 701 57.35 13.45 26.92
N SER A 702 56.97 12.31 26.32
CA SER A 702 57.42 11.00 26.77
C SER A 702 58.92 10.80 26.57
N SER A 703 59.49 11.29 25.46
CA SER A 703 60.95 11.26 25.21
C SER A 703 61.71 12.12 26.23
N LEU A 704 61.19 13.32 26.55
CA LEU A 704 61.77 14.18 27.59
C LEU A 704 61.77 13.53 28.98
N VAL A 705 60.76 12.71 29.30
CA VAL A 705 60.64 12.02 30.59
C VAL A 705 61.49 10.74 30.64
N ALA A 706 61.57 9.99 29.53
CA ALA A 706 62.24 8.69 29.49
C ALA A 706 63.77 8.80 29.42
N GLU A 707 64.31 9.84 28.78
CA GLU A 707 65.76 10.05 28.56
C GLU A 707 66.34 11.19 29.41
N ASP A 708 65.75 11.44 30.59
CA ASP A 708 66.15 12.54 31.47
C ASP A 708 67.61 12.37 31.93
N GLY A 709 68.48 13.26 31.43
CA GLY A 709 69.92 13.25 31.67
C GLY A 709 70.78 12.63 30.55
N GLN A 710 70.21 12.03 29.51
CA GLN A 710 70.94 11.49 28.34
C GLN A 710 70.76 12.31 27.06
N LEU A 711 69.69 13.11 26.96
CA LEU A 711 69.44 14.02 25.85
C LEU A 711 70.44 15.18 25.83
N SER A 712 70.89 15.57 24.63
CA SER A 712 71.66 16.80 24.47
C SER A 712 70.80 18.01 24.83
N PRO A 713 71.40 19.13 25.29
CA PRO A 713 70.65 20.36 25.55
C PRO A 713 69.92 20.90 24.30
N GLU A 714 70.40 20.56 23.10
CA GLU A 714 69.78 20.92 21.82
C GLU A 714 68.51 20.08 21.57
N ASP A 715 68.58 18.75 21.71
CA ASP A 715 67.43 17.85 21.54
C ASP A 715 66.33 18.13 22.57
N ARG A 716 66.72 18.46 23.81
CA ARG A 716 65.77 18.85 24.86
C ARG A 716 65.03 20.13 24.51
N HIS A 717 65.72 21.09 23.89
CA HIS A 717 65.10 22.33 23.44
C HIS A 717 64.16 22.09 22.27
N GLU A 718 64.55 21.26 21.29
CA GLU A 718 63.72 20.90 20.13
C GLU A 718 62.43 20.18 20.53
N LEU A 719 62.50 19.19 21.43
CA LEU A 719 61.32 18.50 21.95
C LEU A 719 60.39 19.45 22.73
N SER A 720 60.96 20.37 23.51
CA SER A 720 60.18 21.37 24.25
C SER A 720 59.50 22.38 23.32
N LEU A 721 60.18 22.80 22.25
CA LEU A 721 59.60 23.64 21.20
C LEU A 721 58.47 22.92 20.47
N THR A 722 58.65 21.64 20.14
CA THR A 722 57.61 20.81 19.50
C THR A 722 56.33 20.75 20.34
N ILE A 723 56.46 20.54 21.66
CA ILE A 723 55.32 20.56 22.58
C ILE A 723 54.64 21.93 22.58
N TYR A 724 55.42 23.01 22.66
CA TYR A 724 54.91 24.38 22.70
C TYR A 724 54.14 24.74 21.42
N ASP A 725 54.71 24.45 20.26
CA ASP A 725 54.11 24.77 18.96
C ASP A 725 52.83 23.96 18.70
N GLU A 726 52.82 22.66 19.01
CA GLU A 726 51.62 21.84 18.86
C GLU A 726 50.53 22.20 19.89
N ALA A 727 50.88 22.64 21.09
CA ALA A 727 49.93 23.13 22.08
C ALA A 727 49.29 24.46 21.66
N LEU A 728 50.08 25.42 21.16
CA LEU A 728 49.57 26.67 20.58
C LEU A 728 48.65 26.39 19.39
N ARG A 729 49.03 25.45 18.54
CA ARG A 729 48.22 25.04 17.39
C ARG A 729 46.89 24.43 17.81
N MET A 730 46.87 23.58 18.83
CA MET A 730 45.63 23.00 19.38
C MET A 730 44.74 24.06 20.02
N SER A 731 45.32 25.04 20.72
CA SER A 731 44.60 26.20 21.27
C SER A 731 43.92 27.01 20.15
N ASN A 732 44.64 27.32 19.08
CA ASN A 732 44.09 28.04 17.93
C ASN A 732 42.98 27.25 17.24
N LEU A 733 43.13 25.93 17.10
CA LEU A 733 42.09 25.07 16.53
C LEU A 733 40.81 25.09 17.39
N THR A 734 40.96 25.01 18.72
CA THR A 734 39.84 25.02 19.65
C THR A 734 39.09 26.34 19.62
N ASN A 735 39.82 27.46 19.59
CA ASN A 735 39.22 28.80 19.48
C ASN A 735 38.48 28.97 18.14
N ASN A 736 39.06 28.52 17.02
CA ASN A 736 38.40 28.56 15.72
C ASN A 736 37.09 27.76 15.68
N ILE A 737 37.02 26.61 16.37
CA ILE A 737 35.79 25.81 16.48
C ILE A 737 34.74 26.53 17.34
N LEU A 738 35.16 27.15 18.45
CA LEU A 738 34.27 27.92 19.33
C LEU A 738 33.72 29.17 18.64
N ASP A 739 34.55 29.89 17.90
CA ASP A 739 34.14 31.06 17.13
C ASP A 739 33.14 30.69 16.03
N MET A 740 33.39 29.57 15.33
CA MET A 740 32.45 29.03 14.35
C MET A 740 31.10 28.65 14.99
N ALA A 741 31.12 27.98 16.15
CA ALA A 741 29.89 27.59 16.86
C ALA A 741 29.09 28.80 17.34
N ARG A 742 29.75 29.88 17.79
CA ARG A 742 29.10 31.13 18.21
C ARG A 742 28.47 31.88 17.03
N LEU A 743 29.13 31.89 15.88
CA LEU A 743 28.64 32.52 14.65
C LEU A 743 27.47 31.73 14.03
N ASP A 744 27.53 30.39 13.99
CA ASP A 744 26.45 29.52 13.47
C ASP A 744 25.17 29.58 14.32
N ALA A 745 25.28 29.76 15.64
CA ALA A 745 24.13 29.90 16.52
C ALA A 745 23.45 31.27 16.43
N GLY A 746 23.97 32.21 15.62
CA GLY A 746 23.50 33.60 15.55
C GLY A 746 23.69 34.38 16.86
N GLN A 747 24.53 33.89 17.78
CA GLN A 747 24.70 34.43 19.12
C GLN A 747 25.85 35.45 19.23
N ALA A 748 26.62 35.66 18.16
CA ALA A 748 27.69 36.65 18.14
C ALA A 748 27.11 38.08 18.00
N GLN A 749 27.01 38.81 19.11
CA GLN A 749 26.75 40.25 19.08
C GLN A 749 28.00 40.98 18.57
N LEU A 750 27.89 41.66 17.43
CA LEU A 750 28.98 42.44 16.85
C LEU A 750 29.16 43.76 17.60
N ASN A 751 30.38 44.07 18.04
CA ASN A 751 30.70 45.36 18.63
C ASN A 751 31.12 46.36 17.54
N ARG A 752 30.13 46.86 16.78
CA ARG A 752 30.37 47.75 15.64
C ARG A 752 30.68 49.18 16.07
N GLN A 753 31.89 49.65 15.81
CA GLN A 753 32.33 51.03 16.10
C GLN A 753 33.01 51.64 14.85
N TRP A 754 33.16 52.95 14.83
CA TRP A 754 33.85 53.66 13.76
C TRP A 754 35.36 53.53 13.93
N TYR A 755 36.01 52.90 12.96
CA TYR A 755 37.46 52.73 12.91
C TYR A 755 38.01 53.21 11.57
N PRO A 756 39.20 53.82 11.53
CA PRO A 756 39.85 54.16 10.29
C PRO A 756 40.44 52.88 9.66
N LEU A 757 40.22 52.71 8.35
CA LEU A 757 40.53 51.47 7.64
C LEU A 757 42.03 51.11 7.66
N ASP A 758 42.90 52.11 7.64
CA ASP A 758 44.36 51.98 7.73
C ASP A 758 44.82 51.43 9.09
N GLU A 759 44.15 51.75 10.20
CA GLU A 759 44.44 51.13 11.50
C GLU A 759 44.11 49.64 11.52
N ILE A 760 42.97 49.23 10.94
CA ILE A 760 42.58 47.81 10.87
C ILE A 760 43.58 47.01 10.03
N ILE A 761 43.92 47.54 8.84
CA ILE A 761 44.88 46.89 7.95
C ILE A 761 46.28 46.89 8.56
N GLY A 762 46.70 48.00 9.18
CA GLY A 762 47.98 48.12 9.88
C GLY A 762 48.10 47.17 11.07
N GLY A 763 47.01 46.98 11.83
CA GLY A 763 46.93 46.00 12.92
C GLY A 763 47.14 44.58 12.43
N ALA A 764 46.40 44.18 11.39
CA ALA A 764 46.54 42.86 10.77
C ALA A 764 47.97 42.62 10.24
N LEU A 765 48.55 43.59 9.51
CA LEU A 765 49.90 43.51 8.96
C LEU A 765 50.98 43.41 10.05
N THR A 766 50.81 44.14 11.16
CA THR A 766 51.73 44.07 12.30
C THR A 766 51.73 42.68 12.93
N ARG A 767 50.56 42.04 13.02
CA ARG A 767 50.39 40.73 13.62
C ARG A 767 50.96 39.59 12.78
N VAL A 768 50.88 39.70 11.46
CA VAL A 768 51.49 38.72 10.52
C VAL A 768 52.94 39.04 10.15
N ARG A 769 53.54 40.09 10.71
CA ARG A 769 54.89 40.59 10.33
C ARG A 769 55.99 39.52 10.38
N LYS A 770 55.92 38.57 11.33
CA LYS A 770 56.88 37.46 11.40
C LYS A 770 56.72 36.47 10.24
N LEU A 771 55.49 36.20 9.83
CA LEU A 771 55.15 35.30 8.72
C LEU A 771 55.43 35.92 7.35
N THR A 772 55.35 37.25 7.26
CA THR A 772 55.64 38.02 6.05
C THR A 772 57.09 38.51 5.99
N ALA A 773 57.95 38.12 6.94
CA ALA A 773 59.34 38.50 6.98
C ALA A 773 60.07 38.07 5.69
N GLY A 774 60.68 39.02 4.98
CA GLY A 774 61.35 38.77 3.69
C GLY A 774 60.45 38.86 2.46
N ARG A 775 59.19 39.32 2.61
CA ARG A 775 58.22 39.49 1.51
C ARG A 775 57.77 40.95 1.39
N MET A 776 57.63 41.43 0.15
CA MET A 776 57.08 42.77 -0.12
C MET A 776 55.54 42.73 -0.02
N ILE A 777 54.96 43.63 0.79
CA ILE A 777 53.50 43.81 0.88
C ILE A 777 53.18 45.19 0.31
N ASN A 778 52.38 45.23 -0.75
CA ASN A 778 51.92 46.47 -1.36
C ASN A 778 50.53 46.80 -0.83
N THR A 779 50.35 47.99 -0.27
CA THR A 779 49.03 48.46 0.21
C THR A 779 48.54 49.60 -0.66
N GLU A 780 47.42 49.42 -1.32
CA GLU A 780 46.73 50.45 -2.11
C GLU A 780 45.42 50.82 -1.40
N LEU A 781 45.40 51.98 -0.76
CA LEU A 781 44.26 52.48 0.02
C LEU A 781 43.72 53.78 -0.59
N PRO A 782 42.42 54.08 -0.45
CA PRO A 782 41.86 55.35 -0.92
C PRO A 782 42.50 56.55 -0.20
N GLU A 783 42.69 57.67 -0.92
CA GLU A 783 43.23 58.90 -0.32
C GLU A 783 42.21 59.51 0.67
N GLY A 784 42.59 59.64 1.94
CA GLY A 784 41.79 60.20 3.04
C GLY A 784 41.44 59.19 4.15
N LEU A 785 41.04 59.69 5.33
CA LEU A 785 40.61 58.86 6.48
C LEU A 785 39.26 58.19 6.18
N CYS A 786 39.28 56.98 5.61
CA CYS A 786 38.08 56.20 5.38
C CYS A 786 37.66 55.50 6.68
N LEU A 787 36.68 56.08 7.39
CA LEU A 787 36.06 55.47 8.56
C LEU A 787 35.05 54.39 8.15
N VAL A 788 35.14 53.23 8.78
CA VAL A 788 34.24 52.07 8.59
C VAL A 788 33.59 51.69 9.91
N ARG A 789 32.28 51.40 9.90
CA ARG A 789 31.55 50.97 11.11
C ARG A 789 31.51 49.45 11.20
N VAL A 790 32.50 48.85 11.85
CA VAL A 790 32.70 47.39 11.91
C VAL A 790 33.15 46.94 13.29
N ASP A 791 33.11 45.63 13.54
CA ASP A 791 33.88 45.02 14.63
C ASP A 791 35.33 44.85 14.17
N ALA A 792 36.21 45.76 14.59
CA ALA A 792 37.59 45.81 14.13
C ALA A 792 38.36 44.51 14.39
N VAL A 793 38.13 43.86 15.53
CA VAL A 793 38.83 42.61 15.90
C VAL A 793 38.46 41.48 14.94
N LEU A 794 37.17 41.35 14.61
CA LEU A 794 36.70 40.33 13.69
C LEU A 794 37.13 40.60 12.24
N ILE A 795 37.16 41.86 11.80
CA ILE A 795 37.66 42.21 10.46
C ILE A 795 39.19 42.05 10.37
N GLU A 796 39.94 42.39 11.42
CA GLU A 796 41.37 42.09 11.53
C GLU A 796 41.60 40.58 11.40
N GLN A 797 40.77 39.75 12.05
CA GLN A 797 40.83 38.29 11.95
C GLN A 797 40.59 37.80 10.51
N VAL A 798 39.64 38.39 9.77
CA VAL A 798 39.43 38.09 8.34
C VAL A 798 40.70 38.37 7.55
N LEU A 799 41.30 39.54 7.75
CA LEU A 799 42.54 39.94 7.05
C LEU A 799 43.71 39.02 7.39
N ILE A 800 43.91 38.68 8.67
CA ILE A 800 44.94 37.74 9.11
C ILE A 800 44.76 36.39 8.43
N ASN A 801 43.55 35.82 8.43
CA ASN A 801 43.26 34.53 7.79
C ASN A 801 43.55 34.56 6.27
N LEU A 802 43.20 35.66 5.58
CA LEU A 802 43.49 35.81 4.15
C LEU A 802 45.00 35.98 3.89
N LEU A 803 45.71 36.74 4.72
CA LEU A 803 47.15 36.96 4.60
C LEU A 803 47.96 35.69 4.94
N GLU A 804 47.55 34.92 5.93
CA GLU A 804 48.14 33.62 6.26
C GLU A 804 47.97 32.62 5.11
N ASN A 805 46.78 32.56 4.51
CA ASN A 805 46.53 31.74 3.32
C ASN A 805 47.39 32.18 2.14
N ALA A 806 47.44 33.48 1.85
CA ALA A 806 48.30 34.04 0.82
C ALA A 806 49.77 33.69 1.08
N CYS A 807 50.23 33.74 2.33
CA CYS A 807 51.61 33.37 2.67
C CYS A 807 51.91 31.89 2.44
N LYS A 808 50.95 31.03 2.79
CA LYS A 808 51.07 29.57 2.76
C LYS A 808 51.03 28.97 1.34
N TYR A 809 50.22 29.54 0.46
CA TYR A 809 50.00 28.99 -0.89
C TYR A 809 50.77 29.72 -2.00
N THR A 810 51.65 30.66 -1.63
CA THR A 810 52.42 31.46 -2.57
C THR A 810 53.92 31.24 -2.39
N PRO A 811 54.71 31.05 -3.47
CA PRO A 811 56.16 30.84 -3.38
C PRO A 811 56.92 31.94 -2.61
N PRO A 812 57.96 31.60 -1.81
CA PRO A 812 58.72 32.58 -1.03
C PRO A 812 59.25 33.76 -1.89
N ALA A 813 59.32 34.96 -1.30
CA ALA A 813 59.82 36.20 -1.91
C ALA A 813 58.97 36.87 -3.03
N THR A 814 57.77 36.39 -3.34
CA THR A 814 56.83 37.10 -4.25
C THR A 814 55.96 38.12 -3.51
N PRO A 815 55.55 39.24 -4.11
CA PRO A 815 54.73 40.24 -3.42
C PRO A 815 53.30 39.77 -3.14
N ILE A 816 52.68 40.33 -2.10
CA ILE A 816 51.24 40.21 -1.79
C ILE A 816 50.65 41.62 -1.81
N ASP A 817 49.54 41.80 -2.53
CA ASP A 817 48.86 43.10 -2.66
C ASP A 817 47.62 43.13 -1.76
N VAL A 818 47.46 44.19 -0.96
CA VAL A 818 46.25 44.50 -0.18
C VAL A 818 45.64 45.78 -0.75
N ILE A 819 44.50 45.64 -1.40
CA ILE A 819 43.86 46.74 -2.16
C ILE A 819 42.47 47.00 -1.57
N ALA A 820 42.20 48.26 -1.22
CA ALA A 820 40.87 48.70 -0.78
C ALA A 820 40.27 49.69 -1.78
N GLU A 821 39.07 49.37 -2.28
CA GLU A 821 38.32 50.15 -3.25
C GLU A 821 37.01 50.62 -2.62
N ARG A 822 36.81 51.95 -2.53
CA ARG A 822 35.57 52.53 -2.02
C ARG A 822 34.62 52.88 -3.17
N ALA A 823 33.41 52.32 -3.13
CA ALA A 823 32.28 52.73 -3.95
C ALA A 823 31.27 53.54 -3.11
N VAL A 824 30.17 54.00 -3.74
CA VAL A 824 29.19 54.90 -3.11
C VAL A 824 28.59 54.31 -1.82
N HIS A 825 28.25 53.01 -1.82
CA HIS A 825 27.60 52.33 -0.69
C HIS A 825 28.35 51.08 -0.22
N THR A 826 29.54 50.81 -0.74
CA THR A 826 30.29 49.61 -0.39
C THR A 826 31.78 49.87 -0.33
N LEU A 827 32.47 49.12 0.52
CA LEU A 827 33.92 49.06 0.58
C LEU A 827 34.36 47.65 0.23
N LYS A 828 35.14 47.50 -0.84
CA LYS A 828 35.72 46.22 -1.23
C LYS A 828 37.18 46.19 -0.80
N ILE A 829 37.57 45.17 -0.05
CA ILE A 829 38.95 44.92 0.37
C ILE A 829 39.39 43.60 -0.25
N SER A 830 40.56 43.58 -0.87
CA SER A 830 41.09 42.38 -1.53
C SER A 830 42.54 42.11 -1.14
N VAL A 831 42.83 40.84 -0.93
CA VAL A 831 44.17 40.29 -0.69
C VAL A 831 44.50 39.41 -1.88
N ALA A 832 45.57 39.76 -2.58
CA ALA A 832 45.83 39.21 -3.89
C ALA A 832 47.29 38.75 -4.00
N ASP A 833 47.47 37.46 -4.32
CA ASP A 833 48.74 36.77 -4.25
C ASP A 833 49.30 36.40 -5.65
N ARG A 834 50.40 35.66 -5.70
CA ARG A 834 51.06 35.17 -6.92
C ARG A 834 51.19 33.64 -6.91
N GLY A 835 50.27 32.96 -6.22
CA GLY A 835 50.30 31.52 -5.99
C GLY A 835 49.80 30.70 -7.17
N LEU A 836 49.42 29.45 -6.90
CA LEU A 836 48.96 28.48 -7.91
C LEU A 836 47.61 28.85 -8.55
N GLY A 837 46.87 29.80 -7.97
CA GLY A 837 45.52 30.16 -8.39
C GLY A 837 44.45 29.17 -7.90
N ILE A 838 43.22 29.36 -8.37
CA ILE A 838 42.02 28.61 -8.01
C ILE A 838 41.52 27.86 -9.25
N PRO A 839 41.27 26.54 -9.21
CA PRO A 839 40.60 25.82 -10.29
C PRO A 839 39.22 26.37 -10.62
N VAL A 840 38.88 26.40 -11.90
CA VAL A 840 37.60 26.94 -12.39
C VAL A 840 36.42 26.13 -11.82
N GLY A 841 35.45 26.81 -11.22
CA GLY A 841 34.24 26.21 -10.62
C GLY A 841 34.37 25.86 -9.14
N GLU A 842 35.53 26.16 -8.53
CA GLU A 842 35.84 25.90 -7.12
C GLU A 842 35.87 27.19 -6.27
N GLU A 843 35.64 28.36 -6.89
CA GLU A 843 35.73 29.67 -6.26
C GLU A 843 34.73 29.86 -5.11
N GLU A 844 33.51 29.34 -5.24
CA GLU A 844 32.47 29.43 -4.20
C GLU A 844 32.63 28.37 -3.10
N LYS A 845 33.01 27.14 -3.49
CA LYS A 845 33.19 26.00 -2.58
C LYS A 845 34.37 26.18 -1.63
N LEU A 846 35.35 27.02 -1.99
CA LEU A 846 36.47 27.42 -1.13
C LEU A 846 36.04 27.97 0.24
N PHE A 847 34.84 28.52 0.33
CA PHE A 847 34.28 29.06 1.57
C PHE A 847 33.36 28.07 2.31
N ASP A 848 33.19 26.85 1.78
CA ASP A 848 32.44 25.80 2.46
C ASP A 848 33.26 25.22 3.62
N LYS A 849 32.55 24.80 4.67
CA LYS A 849 33.17 24.29 5.89
C LYS A 849 34.00 23.04 5.57
N PHE A 850 35.25 23.01 6.04
CA PHE A 850 36.17 21.87 5.89
C PHE A 850 36.60 21.56 4.45
N TYR A 851 36.29 22.45 3.50
CA TYR A 851 36.68 22.26 2.11
C TYR A 851 38.16 22.59 1.89
N ARG A 852 38.87 21.74 1.12
CA ARG A 852 40.29 21.88 0.81
C ARG A 852 40.59 21.39 -0.60
N LEU A 853 41.36 22.18 -1.36
CA LEU A 853 41.71 21.87 -2.74
C LEU A 853 42.77 20.77 -2.92
N HIS A 854 43.69 20.60 -1.96
CA HIS A 854 44.74 19.58 -2.03
C HIS A 854 44.79 18.81 -0.71
N ARG A 855 44.43 17.53 -0.72
CA ARG A 855 44.46 16.64 0.46
C ARG A 855 45.83 15.99 0.72
N GLU A 856 46.75 16.01 -0.25
CA GLU A 856 47.97 15.19 -0.24
C GLU A 856 49.29 15.95 0.06
N GLY A 857 49.22 17.19 0.55
CA GLY A 857 50.41 17.97 0.94
C GLY A 857 50.61 18.07 2.46
N SER A 858 51.85 18.11 2.92
CA SER A 858 52.32 18.34 4.30
C SER A 858 51.88 19.68 4.94
N GLN A 859 50.99 20.41 4.29
CA GLN A 859 50.50 21.71 4.73
C GLN A 859 49.27 21.56 5.64
N SER A 860 49.47 21.77 6.93
CA SER A 860 48.43 21.68 7.98
C SER A 860 47.36 22.77 7.92
N GLY A 861 46.07 22.40 8.00
CA GLY A 861 44.95 23.35 8.20
C GLY A 861 43.59 22.67 8.12
N VAL A 862 42.63 23.06 8.98
CA VAL A 862 41.33 22.36 9.16
C VAL A 862 40.27 22.74 8.11
N GLY A 863 40.59 23.64 7.18
CA GLY A 863 39.63 24.11 6.17
C GLY A 863 38.50 24.99 6.75
N LEU A 864 38.73 25.54 7.95
CA LEU A 864 37.77 26.43 8.63
C LEU A 864 38.05 27.93 8.40
N GLY A 865 39.29 28.31 8.05
CA GLY A 865 39.69 29.73 7.97
C GLY A 865 38.82 30.56 7.02
N LEU A 866 38.61 30.09 5.79
CA LEU A 866 37.78 30.80 4.80
C LEU A 866 36.28 30.75 5.16
N ALA A 867 35.81 29.66 5.76
CA ALA A 867 34.43 29.56 6.25
C ALA A 867 34.15 30.55 7.39
N ILE A 868 35.12 30.75 8.30
CA ILE A 868 35.07 31.78 9.34
C ILE A 868 35.06 33.17 8.72
N CYS A 869 35.90 33.42 7.70
CA CYS A 869 35.87 34.70 6.98
C CYS A 869 34.49 34.98 6.38
N LYS A 870 33.86 33.99 5.76
CA LYS A 870 32.49 34.10 5.22
C LYS A 870 31.48 34.40 6.33
N ALA A 871 31.53 33.68 7.45
CA ALA A 871 30.61 33.90 8.57
C ALA A 871 30.74 35.31 9.18
N ILE A 872 31.97 35.80 9.39
CA ILE A 872 32.23 37.15 9.90
C ILE A 872 31.71 38.21 8.93
N VAL A 873 32.03 38.09 7.64
CA VAL A 873 31.64 39.08 6.62
C VAL A 873 30.12 39.10 6.43
N VAL A 874 29.46 37.94 6.39
CA VAL A 874 28.00 37.84 6.31
C VAL A 874 27.33 38.41 7.56
N ALA A 875 27.89 38.19 8.76
CA ALA A 875 27.38 38.82 9.99
C ALA A 875 27.46 40.35 9.95
N HIS A 876 28.44 40.90 9.21
CA HIS A 876 28.55 42.34 8.94
C HIS A 876 27.63 42.83 7.80
N GLY A 877 26.81 41.95 7.20
CA GLY A 877 25.95 42.28 6.05
C GLY A 877 26.71 42.35 4.71
N GLY A 878 27.93 41.85 4.68
CA GLY A 878 28.82 41.87 3.52
C GLY A 878 28.81 40.60 2.68
N LEU A 879 29.65 40.59 1.65
CA LEU A 879 29.87 39.45 0.74
C LEU A 879 31.36 39.11 0.68
N VAL A 880 31.71 37.83 0.58
CA VAL A 880 33.10 37.37 0.37
C VAL A 880 33.17 36.56 -0.92
N GLY A 881 34.29 36.64 -1.63
CA GLY A 881 34.51 35.90 -2.87
C GLY A 881 35.98 35.71 -3.19
N ALA A 882 36.24 34.90 -4.20
CA ALA A 882 37.58 34.62 -4.70
C ALA A 882 37.59 34.61 -6.23
N ALA A 883 38.69 35.05 -6.84
CA ALA A 883 38.86 35.09 -8.28
C ALA A 883 40.31 34.82 -8.66
N ASN A 884 40.55 34.33 -9.88
CA ASN A 884 41.90 34.22 -10.42
C ASN A 884 42.41 35.55 -10.95
N ARG A 885 43.70 35.82 -10.75
CA ARG A 885 44.36 37.00 -11.31
C ARG A 885 44.73 36.77 -12.78
N PRO A 886 44.61 37.79 -13.66
CA PRO A 886 45.04 37.69 -15.05
C PRO A 886 46.53 37.37 -15.25
N GLY A 887 47.38 37.71 -14.28
CA GLY A 887 48.84 37.48 -14.30
C GLY A 887 49.33 36.26 -13.50
N GLY A 888 48.42 35.37 -13.08
CA GLY A 888 48.71 34.23 -12.20
C GLY A 888 48.57 34.57 -10.70
N GLY A 889 48.10 33.60 -9.92
CA GLY A 889 47.74 33.78 -8.50
C GLY A 889 46.24 33.95 -8.25
N ALA A 890 45.86 34.04 -6.98
CA ALA A 890 44.48 34.22 -6.55
C ALA A 890 44.25 35.63 -5.97
N GLN A 891 43.00 36.10 -6.04
CA GLN A 891 42.51 37.30 -5.37
C GLN A 891 41.32 36.91 -4.51
N PHE A 892 41.47 37.02 -3.20
CA PHE A 892 40.39 36.87 -2.24
C PHE A 892 39.90 38.26 -1.85
N TYR A 893 38.59 38.47 -1.83
CA TYR A 893 38.02 39.78 -1.51
C TYR A 893 36.79 39.64 -0.62
N PHE A 894 36.52 40.70 0.14
CA PHE A 894 35.26 40.88 0.84
C PHE A 894 34.74 42.30 0.64
N VAL A 895 33.43 42.44 0.69
CA VAL A 895 32.69 43.67 0.45
C VAL A 895 31.87 43.95 1.70
N LEU A 896 32.03 45.14 2.26
CA LEU A 896 31.27 45.61 3.42
C LEU A 896 30.30 46.72 2.97
N PRO A 897 29.06 46.73 3.47
CA PRO A 897 28.13 47.83 3.24
C PRO A 897 28.60 49.09 3.99
N MET A 898 28.44 50.25 3.34
CA MET A 898 28.76 51.58 3.86
C MET A 898 27.46 52.41 3.92
N ASP A 899 26.43 51.85 4.55
CA ASP A 899 25.08 52.42 4.55
C ASP A 899 24.90 53.58 5.55
N GLU A 900 25.86 53.78 6.44
CA GLU A 900 25.85 54.82 7.46
C GLU A 900 26.90 55.89 7.16
N ALA A 901 26.56 57.15 7.37
CA ALA A 901 27.51 58.25 7.26
C ALA A 901 28.44 58.25 8.48
N PRO A 902 29.76 58.37 8.30
CA PRO A 902 30.69 58.52 9.41
C PRO A 902 30.36 59.80 10.19
N PRO A 903 30.65 59.85 11.50
CA PRO A 903 30.48 61.06 12.29
C PRO A 903 31.33 62.19 11.69
N GLU A 904 30.73 63.36 11.50
CA GLU A 904 31.46 64.57 11.12
C GLU A 904 32.40 64.94 12.26
N LEU A 905 33.71 64.95 11.99
CA LEU A 905 34.69 65.52 12.91
C LEU A 905 34.53 67.04 12.85
N GLU A 906 34.11 67.68 13.95
CA GLU A 906 34.21 69.13 14.08
C GLU A 906 35.69 69.51 13.90
N ALA A 907 35.98 70.35 12.89
CA ALA A 907 37.32 70.85 12.68
C ALA A 907 37.75 71.65 13.92
N GLU A 908 38.83 71.20 14.59
CA GLU A 908 39.47 72.01 15.63
C GLU A 908 39.87 73.36 15.03
N ALA A 909 39.37 74.43 15.64
CA ALA A 909 39.55 75.83 15.23
C ALA A 909 40.94 76.38 15.59
#